data_AF-A0A8I1PAB4-F1
#
_entry.id   AF-A0A8I1PAB4-F1
#
_cell.length_a   1.000
_cell.length_b   1.000
_cell.length_c   1.000
_cell.angle_alpha   90.00
_cell.angle_beta   90.00
_cell.angle_gamma   90.00
#
_symmetry.space_group_name_H-M   'P 1'
#
loop_
_entity.id
_entity.type
_entity.pdbx_description
1 polymer ?
#
loop_
_entity_poly.entity_id
_entity_poly.type
_entity_poly.pdbx_seq_one_letter_code
_entity_poly.pdbx_strand_id
1 'polypeptide(L)'
;MGVRMGFVLGFLPWILYWALVGNVPFRWVTLLVLVVALAVQALGRLRRRPTRSLEVGSLVVFVLLAIAAFVFDDAWLEKWLQPLSNLGILLVALVGLLVGRPFVREYAAASVDERTARSDGFATITRSMTWLWVGVFAAMTVVSALPPIVDGSSTLLDEGDTLSVLCYWVLPFVLLGVGGLVSGMFPPWFEKQSALVDARQADEAPAVVAQPAAPPDQETPGLAVEVPAVSRHDDPFVPVVHAPAGSRVRLTATAADLFGRRWASDAEVDVPASGSVTAGTTDDTLTDMRFAQPDTTPDLFVPPPDPWQVTVTASVDGLGTTRRTVARSAGPGLRAVAVDVDGRPGLLVTPAGSGHPGVVCFGGSEGGFESQVAHAHLLAAHGFAALAACWVPEADAVAGIASIPLERFTAAVRLLAGRPEVDPGRLTAMGVSRGAEGLLAAIAAEPDTPVRGLVLVSPSSLSWQAIGGGGEIPDTPSWTSNGQDVPWRPVPSGELMGQLVHNAWTVGRDRTAHRPSLLRLRPAYEAGLAHGTDGALPAERVACPLLLVSGTDDQVWPATEMSGEILARRARPDDEHVAHPGAGHLIRLGALPTDAQWTAGLALGGGRTAQAAAQRDTSARVTDFLRRATAAPARTRS
;
A
#
# COMPACT_ATOMS: atom_id res chain seq x y z
N MET A 1 9.41 -32.19 -10.57
CA MET A 1 10.53 -33.16 -10.37
C MET A 1 11.90 -32.62 -10.80
N GLY A 2 11.99 -31.68 -11.76
CA GLY A 2 13.28 -31.10 -12.22
C GLY A 2 13.97 -30.06 -11.30
N VAL A 3 13.22 -29.42 -10.38
CA VAL A 3 13.70 -28.30 -9.53
C VAL A 3 14.60 -28.77 -8.38
N ARG A 4 14.19 -29.79 -7.61
CA ARG A 4 15.01 -30.41 -6.56
C ARG A 4 16.33 -30.95 -7.12
N MET A 5 16.30 -31.43 -8.37
CA MET A 5 17.50 -31.95 -9.05
C MET A 5 18.53 -30.85 -9.32
N GLY A 6 18.12 -29.61 -9.63
CA GLY A 6 19.04 -28.52 -9.98
C GLY A 6 19.88 -28.00 -8.80
N PHE A 7 19.24 -27.81 -7.65
CA PHE A 7 19.91 -27.40 -6.41
C PHE A 7 20.81 -28.52 -5.86
N VAL A 8 20.31 -29.76 -5.85
CA VAL A 8 21.08 -30.95 -5.43
C VAL A 8 22.28 -31.20 -6.33
N LEU A 9 22.18 -30.97 -7.65
CA LEU A 9 23.31 -31.08 -8.57
C LEU A 9 24.41 -30.03 -8.30
N GLY A 10 24.05 -28.81 -7.89
CA GLY A 10 25.02 -27.77 -7.53
C GLY A 10 25.79 -28.08 -6.24
N PHE A 11 25.13 -28.73 -5.28
CA PHE A 11 25.76 -29.19 -4.03
C PHE A 11 26.37 -30.59 -4.12
N LEU A 12 26.22 -31.32 -5.24
CA LEU A 12 26.68 -32.71 -5.36
C LEU A 12 28.18 -32.89 -5.01
N PRO A 13 29.12 -32.04 -5.50
CA PRO A 13 30.52 -32.15 -5.10
C PRO A 13 30.73 -31.96 -3.59
N TRP A 14 29.98 -31.04 -2.97
CA TRP A 14 30.03 -30.79 -1.52
C TRP A 14 29.47 -31.95 -0.70
N ILE A 15 28.34 -32.51 -1.13
CA ILE A 15 27.72 -33.68 -0.48
C ILE A 15 28.69 -34.87 -0.50
N LEU A 16 29.32 -35.14 -1.65
CA LEU A 16 30.32 -36.20 -1.77
C LEU A 16 31.57 -35.92 -0.93
N TYR A 17 32.04 -34.67 -0.92
CA TYR A 17 33.17 -34.25 -0.09
C TYR A 17 32.89 -34.53 1.39
N TRP A 18 31.77 -34.03 1.90
CA TRP A 18 31.37 -34.20 3.30
C TRP A 18 31.14 -35.66 3.70
N ALA A 19 30.65 -36.50 2.79
CA ALA A 19 30.46 -37.93 3.07
C ALA A 19 31.80 -38.71 3.16
N LEU A 20 32.81 -38.26 2.42
CA LEU A 20 34.05 -39.03 2.22
C LEU A 20 35.23 -38.51 3.04
N VAL A 21 35.25 -37.23 3.42
CA VAL A 21 36.43 -36.58 4.03
C VAL A 21 36.88 -37.23 5.35
N GLY A 22 35.98 -37.86 6.11
CA GLY A 22 36.32 -38.58 7.34
C GLY A 22 36.64 -40.07 7.15
N ASN A 23 36.47 -40.63 5.94
CA ASN A 23 36.50 -42.07 5.71
C ASN A 23 37.46 -42.51 4.59
N VAL A 24 38.01 -41.56 3.83
CA VAL A 24 38.84 -41.80 2.65
C VAL A 24 40.03 -40.85 2.69
N PRO A 25 41.24 -41.28 2.27
CA PRO A 25 42.42 -40.41 2.30
C PRO A 25 42.19 -39.10 1.54
N PHE A 26 42.61 -37.98 2.12
CA PHE A 26 42.25 -36.63 1.64
C PHE A 26 42.55 -36.40 0.17
N ARG A 27 43.73 -36.87 -0.30
CA ARG A 27 44.15 -36.76 -1.72
C ARG A 27 43.12 -37.37 -2.67
N TRP A 28 42.60 -38.55 -2.35
CA TRP A 28 41.61 -39.23 -3.17
C TRP A 28 40.26 -38.53 -3.12
N VAL A 29 39.83 -38.07 -1.94
CA VAL A 29 38.58 -37.31 -1.79
C VAL A 29 38.63 -36.03 -2.62
N THR A 30 39.68 -35.21 -2.46
CA THR A 30 39.80 -33.92 -3.15
C THR A 30 39.88 -34.08 -4.67
N LEU A 31 40.57 -35.12 -5.17
CA LEU A 31 40.62 -35.40 -6.61
C LEU A 31 39.26 -35.87 -7.14
N LEU A 32 38.59 -36.77 -6.42
CA LEU A 32 37.27 -37.26 -6.81
C LEU A 32 36.26 -36.12 -6.92
N VAL A 33 36.15 -35.27 -5.89
CA VAL A 33 35.18 -34.18 -5.88
C VAL A 33 35.53 -33.08 -6.88
N LEU A 34 36.81 -32.87 -7.17
CA LEU A 34 37.26 -31.99 -8.26
C LEU A 34 36.82 -32.53 -9.63
N VAL A 35 36.98 -33.83 -9.89
CA VAL A 35 36.49 -34.48 -11.12
C VAL A 35 34.97 -34.35 -11.22
N VAL A 36 34.24 -34.57 -10.12
CA VAL A 36 32.78 -34.40 -10.10
C VAL A 36 32.39 -32.94 -10.36
N ALA A 37 33.07 -31.95 -9.76
CA ALA A 37 32.82 -30.54 -10.01
C ALA A 37 33.05 -30.16 -11.49
N LEU A 38 34.14 -30.66 -12.10
CA LEU A 38 34.40 -30.49 -13.53
C LEU A 38 33.34 -31.16 -14.41
N ALA A 39 32.91 -32.37 -14.04
CA ALA A 39 31.86 -33.10 -14.76
C ALA A 39 30.50 -32.38 -14.70
N VAL A 40 30.13 -31.82 -13.53
CA VAL A 40 28.92 -31.00 -13.36
C VAL A 40 28.96 -29.79 -14.30
N GLN A 41 30.08 -29.07 -14.36
CA GLN A 41 30.22 -27.93 -15.28
C GLN A 41 30.20 -28.35 -16.76
N ALA A 42 30.90 -29.44 -17.12
CA ALA A 42 30.93 -29.95 -18.49
C ALA A 42 29.53 -30.36 -18.96
N LEU A 43 28.78 -31.06 -18.10
CA LEU A 43 27.39 -31.45 -18.36
C LEU A 43 26.46 -30.24 -18.45
N GLY A 44 26.68 -29.22 -17.62
CA GLY A 44 25.98 -27.94 -17.69
C GLY A 44 26.17 -27.24 -19.04
N ARG A 45 27.41 -27.14 -19.52
CA ARG A 45 27.76 -26.57 -20.83
C ARG A 45 27.15 -27.38 -21.98
N LEU A 46 27.24 -28.71 -21.93
CA LEU A 46 26.66 -29.58 -22.94
C LEU A 46 25.13 -29.43 -23.02
N ARG A 47 24.48 -29.20 -21.87
CA ARG A 47 23.05 -28.93 -21.77
C ARG A 47 22.68 -27.46 -21.98
N ARG A 48 23.62 -26.61 -22.40
CA ARG A 48 23.45 -25.16 -22.61
C ARG A 48 22.82 -24.44 -21.41
N ARG A 49 23.15 -24.89 -20.20
CA ARG A 49 22.70 -24.24 -18.96
C ARG A 49 23.60 -23.04 -18.64
N PRO A 50 23.05 -21.95 -18.08
CA PRO A 50 23.85 -20.81 -17.65
C PRO A 50 24.82 -21.24 -16.54
N THR A 51 26.02 -20.65 -16.54
CA THR A 51 27.00 -20.86 -15.47
C THR A 51 26.52 -20.20 -14.19
N ARG A 52 26.55 -20.96 -13.09
CA ARG A 52 26.12 -20.51 -11.77
C ARG A 52 27.31 -20.20 -10.89
N SER A 53 27.17 -19.16 -10.07
CA SER A 53 28.17 -18.68 -9.12
C SER A 53 28.66 -19.78 -8.16
N LEU A 54 27.74 -20.57 -7.61
CA LEU A 54 28.06 -21.69 -6.72
C LEU A 54 28.94 -22.74 -7.42
N GLU A 55 28.62 -23.13 -8.66
CA GLU A 55 29.37 -24.16 -9.39
C GLU A 55 30.80 -23.71 -9.75
N VAL A 56 30.95 -22.43 -10.14
CA VAL A 56 32.26 -21.84 -10.43
C VAL A 56 33.08 -21.69 -9.17
N GLY A 57 32.49 -21.13 -8.11
CA GLY A 57 33.15 -20.96 -6.82
C GLY A 57 33.55 -22.29 -6.19
N SER A 58 32.68 -23.29 -6.26
CA SER A 58 32.97 -24.65 -5.76
C SER A 58 34.17 -25.26 -6.48
N LEU A 59 34.27 -25.11 -7.81
CA LEU A 59 35.42 -25.59 -8.56
C LEU A 59 36.73 -24.94 -8.06
N VAL A 60 36.72 -23.63 -7.83
CA VAL A 60 37.89 -22.92 -7.28
C VAL A 60 38.26 -23.47 -5.91
N VAL A 61 37.28 -23.65 -5.02
CA VAL A 61 37.54 -24.21 -3.69
C VAL A 61 38.12 -25.63 -3.78
N PHE A 62 37.56 -26.51 -4.61
CA PHE A 62 38.07 -27.88 -4.73
C PHE A 62 39.45 -27.94 -5.40
N VAL A 63 39.79 -27.01 -6.28
CA VAL A 63 41.17 -26.87 -6.77
C VAL A 63 42.11 -26.49 -5.63
N LEU A 64 41.74 -25.52 -4.79
CA LEU A 64 42.55 -25.09 -3.64
C LEU A 64 42.69 -26.22 -2.59
N LEU A 65 41.62 -26.95 -2.30
CA LEU A 65 41.66 -28.09 -1.39
C LEU A 65 42.50 -29.25 -1.96
N ALA A 66 42.43 -29.51 -3.26
CA ALA A 66 43.29 -30.49 -3.91
C ALA A 66 44.76 -30.09 -3.80
N ILE A 67 45.11 -28.82 -4.08
CA ILE A 67 46.47 -28.32 -3.88
C ILE A 67 46.92 -28.50 -2.43
N ALA A 68 46.07 -28.12 -1.45
CA ALA A 68 46.37 -28.30 -0.03
C ALA A 68 46.66 -29.77 0.32
N ALA A 69 45.89 -30.73 -0.22
CA ALA A 69 46.08 -32.16 0.03
C ALA A 69 47.41 -32.74 -0.50
N PHE A 70 48.07 -32.05 -1.44
CA PHE A 70 49.40 -32.42 -1.95
C PHE A 70 50.55 -31.59 -1.35
N VAL A 71 50.24 -30.46 -0.72
CA VAL A 71 51.25 -29.53 -0.16
C VAL A 71 51.45 -29.73 1.33
N PHE A 72 50.39 -29.99 2.09
CA PHE A 72 50.44 -30.15 3.55
C PHE A 72 50.45 -31.62 3.96
N ASP A 73 50.96 -31.90 5.16
CA ASP A 73 50.93 -33.23 5.77
C ASP A 73 49.54 -33.59 6.33
N ASP A 74 49.29 -34.89 6.50
CA ASP A 74 47.98 -35.41 6.91
C ASP A 74 47.57 -34.90 8.30
N ALA A 75 48.51 -34.70 9.23
CA ALA A 75 48.19 -34.20 10.57
C ALA A 75 47.71 -32.73 10.56
N TRP A 76 48.20 -31.93 9.61
CA TRP A 76 47.68 -30.58 9.39
C TRP A 76 46.29 -30.61 8.73
N LEU A 77 46.11 -31.47 7.72
CA LEU A 77 44.85 -31.62 6.99
C LEU A 77 43.73 -32.13 7.91
N GLU A 78 44.02 -33.09 8.78
CA GLU A 78 43.12 -33.61 9.81
C GLU A 78 42.55 -32.52 10.74
N LYS A 79 43.26 -31.40 10.92
CA LYS A 79 42.83 -30.28 11.75
C LYS A 79 42.06 -29.23 10.97
N TRP A 80 42.57 -28.86 9.79
CA TRP A 80 42.16 -27.64 9.10
C TRP A 80 41.30 -27.86 7.87
N LEU A 81 41.23 -29.08 7.34
CA LEU A 81 40.56 -29.31 6.06
C LEU A 81 39.05 -29.00 6.12
N GLN A 82 38.37 -29.42 7.19
CA GLN A 82 36.95 -29.12 7.39
C GLN A 82 36.68 -27.60 7.58
N PRO A 83 37.38 -26.86 8.46
CA PRO A 83 37.30 -25.39 8.57
C PRO A 83 37.52 -24.67 7.24
N LEU A 84 38.55 -25.06 6.49
CA LEU A 84 38.91 -24.42 5.23
C LEU A 84 37.89 -24.68 4.13
N SER A 85 37.29 -25.88 4.11
CA SER A 85 36.20 -26.19 3.19
C SER A 85 34.94 -25.36 3.49
N ASN A 86 34.58 -25.23 4.77
CA ASN A 86 33.45 -24.41 5.23
C ASN A 86 33.69 -22.92 4.94
N LEU A 87 34.91 -22.44 5.17
CA LEU A 87 35.33 -21.09 4.79
C LEU A 87 35.24 -20.90 3.27
N GLY A 88 35.64 -21.90 2.49
CA GLY A 88 35.54 -21.89 1.03
C GLY A 88 34.10 -21.68 0.56
N ILE A 89 33.14 -22.50 1.03
CA ILE A 89 31.73 -22.35 0.63
C ILE A 89 31.11 -21.04 1.15
N LEU A 90 31.51 -20.60 2.35
CA LEU A 90 31.14 -19.28 2.89
C LEU A 90 31.57 -18.16 1.94
N LEU A 91 32.84 -18.16 1.52
CA LEU A 91 33.38 -17.15 0.61
C LEU A 91 32.69 -17.19 -0.75
N VAL A 92 32.36 -18.37 -1.27
CA VAL A 92 31.59 -18.50 -2.52
C VAL A 92 30.21 -17.84 -2.39
N ALA A 93 29.49 -18.12 -1.31
CA ALA A 93 28.18 -17.52 -1.07
C ALA A 93 28.26 -16.00 -0.85
N LEU A 94 29.24 -15.54 -0.07
CA LEU A 94 29.44 -14.12 0.23
C LEU A 94 29.88 -13.32 -1.00
N VAL A 95 30.86 -13.81 -1.77
CA VAL A 95 31.30 -13.17 -3.01
C VAL A 95 30.17 -13.14 -4.03
N GLY A 96 29.36 -14.20 -4.13
CA GLY A 96 28.17 -14.20 -4.97
C GLY A 96 27.21 -13.05 -4.63
N LEU A 97 26.96 -12.82 -3.33
CA LEU A 97 26.16 -11.67 -2.88
C LEU A 97 26.80 -10.32 -3.24
N LEU A 98 28.11 -10.16 -2.99
CA LEU A 98 28.83 -8.90 -3.22
C LEU A 98 28.91 -8.53 -4.70
N VAL A 99 28.95 -9.51 -5.60
CA VAL A 99 28.95 -9.30 -7.07
C VAL A 99 27.52 -9.22 -7.63
N GLY A 100 26.49 -9.22 -6.79
CA GLY A 100 25.09 -9.11 -7.22
C GLY A 100 24.50 -10.38 -7.85
N ARG A 101 25.15 -11.53 -7.63
CA ARG A 101 24.74 -12.87 -8.11
C ARG A 101 24.50 -13.82 -6.93
N PRO A 102 23.46 -13.58 -6.10
CA PRO A 102 23.11 -14.49 -5.01
C PRO A 102 22.79 -15.88 -5.56
N PHE A 103 23.50 -16.91 -5.10
CA PHE A 103 23.38 -18.25 -5.70
C PHE A 103 21.95 -18.79 -5.60
N VAL A 104 21.22 -18.53 -4.50
CA VAL A 104 19.84 -19.00 -4.33
C VAL A 104 18.96 -18.49 -5.49
N ARG A 105 19.15 -17.23 -5.93
CA ARG A 105 18.41 -16.65 -7.05
C ARG A 105 18.67 -17.40 -8.36
N GLU A 106 19.91 -17.78 -8.63
CA GLU A 106 20.29 -18.50 -9.86
C GLU A 106 19.69 -19.91 -9.96
N TYR A 107 19.41 -20.54 -8.82
CA TYR A 107 18.70 -21.82 -8.77
C TYR A 107 17.18 -21.64 -8.74
N ALA A 108 16.67 -20.69 -7.95
CA ALA A 108 15.25 -20.42 -7.79
C ALA A 108 14.61 -19.84 -9.06
N ALA A 109 15.33 -19.01 -9.83
CA ALA A 109 14.84 -18.44 -11.08
C ALA A 109 14.47 -19.52 -12.12
N ALA A 110 15.07 -20.71 -12.03
CA ALA A 110 14.73 -21.84 -12.90
C ALA A 110 13.44 -22.58 -12.48
N SER A 111 12.84 -22.21 -11.35
CA SER A 111 11.63 -22.83 -10.80
C SER A 111 10.37 -21.97 -10.89
N VAL A 112 10.53 -20.71 -11.32
CA VAL A 112 9.45 -19.75 -11.49
C VAL A 112 9.42 -19.29 -12.95
N ASP A 113 8.33 -18.67 -13.37
CA ASP A 113 8.23 -18.02 -14.67
C ASP A 113 9.16 -16.80 -14.77
N GLU A 114 9.41 -16.35 -16.00
CA GLU A 114 10.34 -15.24 -16.27
C GLU A 114 9.91 -13.92 -15.62
N ARG A 115 8.61 -13.66 -15.51
CA ARG A 115 8.08 -12.44 -14.89
C ARG A 115 8.37 -12.45 -13.39
N THR A 116 8.05 -13.55 -12.70
CA THR A 116 8.37 -13.69 -11.26
C THR A 116 9.88 -13.57 -10.99
N ALA A 117 10.72 -14.19 -11.83
CA ALA A 117 12.18 -14.14 -11.69
C ALA A 117 12.78 -12.72 -11.81
N ARG A 118 12.11 -11.83 -12.56
CA ARG A 118 12.48 -10.43 -12.75
C ARG A 118 11.96 -9.49 -11.67
N SER A 119 10.97 -9.92 -10.88
CA SER A 119 10.37 -9.08 -9.83
C SER A 119 11.37 -8.72 -8.71
N ASP A 120 11.22 -7.51 -8.16
CA ASP A 120 12.05 -7.00 -7.08
C ASP A 120 11.80 -7.74 -5.74
N GLY A 121 10.55 -8.11 -5.47
CA GLY A 121 10.19 -8.98 -4.35
C GLY A 121 10.93 -10.33 -4.38
N PHE A 122 10.97 -10.99 -5.54
CA PHE A 122 11.71 -12.24 -5.71
C PHE A 122 13.22 -12.05 -5.50
N ALA A 123 13.79 -10.96 -6.03
CA ALA A 123 15.20 -10.62 -5.79
C ALA A 123 15.49 -10.43 -4.29
N THR A 124 14.59 -9.79 -3.55
CA THR A 124 14.72 -9.53 -2.12
C THR A 124 14.63 -10.82 -1.28
N ILE A 125 13.66 -11.69 -1.55
CA ILE A 125 13.54 -12.99 -0.86
C ILE A 125 14.78 -13.84 -1.12
N THR A 126 15.17 -14.00 -2.38
CA THR A 126 16.31 -14.87 -2.74
C THR A 126 17.64 -14.32 -2.21
N ARG A 127 17.80 -12.99 -2.13
CA ARG A 127 18.93 -12.35 -1.44
C ARG A 127 18.92 -12.66 0.05
N SER A 128 17.77 -12.54 0.72
CA SER A 128 17.60 -12.84 2.15
C SER A 128 17.89 -14.32 2.46
N MET A 129 17.41 -15.24 1.61
CA MET A 129 17.74 -16.66 1.71
C MET A 129 19.24 -16.93 1.49
N THR A 130 19.89 -16.17 0.62
CA THR A 130 21.36 -16.30 0.44
C THR A 130 22.10 -15.82 1.68
N TRP A 131 21.64 -14.74 2.35
CA TRP A 131 22.19 -14.31 3.64
C TRP A 131 21.99 -15.35 4.75
N LEU A 132 20.85 -16.05 4.78
CA LEU A 132 20.65 -17.21 5.66
C LEU A 132 21.76 -18.25 5.44
N TRP A 133 22.05 -18.61 4.18
CA TRP A 133 23.11 -19.56 3.85
C TRP A 133 24.51 -19.05 4.21
N VAL A 134 24.80 -17.75 4.02
CA VAL A 134 26.04 -17.14 4.53
C VAL A 134 26.16 -17.30 6.04
N GLY A 135 25.09 -17.04 6.79
CA GLY A 135 25.07 -17.25 8.24
C GLY A 135 25.31 -18.71 8.64
N VAL A 136 24.67 -19.66 7.94
CA VAL A 136 24.89 -21.10 8.13
C VAL A 136 26.35 -21.48 7.88
N PHE A 137 26.93 -21.08 6.74
CA PHE A 137 28.32 -21.41 6.42
C PHE A 137 29.33 -20.70 7.34
N ALA A 138 29.03 -19.49 7.81
CA ALA A 138 29.85 -18.80 8.80
C ALA A 138 29.84 -19.53 10.14
N ALA A 139 28.66 -19.94 10.62
CA ALA A 139 28.54 -20.74 11.84
C ALA A 139 29.27 -22.09 11.71
N MET A 140 29.12 -22.79 10.58
CA MET A 140 29.87 -24.02 10.28
C MET A 140 31.39 -23.79 10.33
N THR A 141 31.86 -22.70 9.73
CA THR A 141 33.29 -22.34 9.70
C THR A 141 33.82 -22.11 11.11
N VAL A 142 33.13 -21.28 11.91
CA VAL A 142 33.52 -20.99 13.29
C VAL A 142 33.53 -22.28 14.13
N VAL A 143 32.43 -23.04 14.08
CA VAL A 143 32.28 -24.25 14.89
C VAL A 143 33.33 -25.29 14.55
N SER A 144 33.58 -25.55 13.26
CA SER A 144 34.62 -26.51 12.84
C SER A 144 36.05 -26.05 13.14
N ALA A 145 36.29 -24.74 13.27
CA ALA A 145 37.60 -24.20 13.65
C ALA A 145 37.88 -24.23 15.16
N LEU A 146 36.87 -24.46 16.01
CA LEU A 146 37.05 -24.49 17.47
C LEU A 146 37.99 -25.60 17.98
N PRO A 147 37.85 -26.88 17.56
CA PRO A 147 38.68 -27.96 18.09
C PRO A 147 40.18 -27.69 17.98
N PRO A 148 40.77 -27.38 16.80
CA PRO A 148 42.21 -27.22 16.68
C PRO A 148 42.74 -25.92 17.31
N ILE A 149 41.86 -24.98 17.66
CA ILE A 149 42.21 -23.73 18.37
C ILE A 149 42.21 -23.96 19.89
N VAL A 150 41.23 -24.72 20.40
CA VAL A 150 41.04 -24.98 21.83
C VAL A 150 41.98 -26.10 22.31
N ASP A 151 42.07 -27.17 21.53
CA ASP A 151 42.98 -28.28 21.74
C ASP A 151 43.74 -28.55 20.43
N GLY A 152 45.01 -28.15 20.41
CA GLY A 152 45.86 -28.30 19.24
C GLY A 152 46.12 -29.76 18.82
N SER A 153 45.68 -30.74 19.61
CA SER A 153 45.72 -32.16 19.26
C SER A 153 44.44 -32.70 18.63
N SER A 154 43.30 -32.00 18.77
CA SER A 154 42.01 -32.43 18.22
C SER A 154 42.02 -32.50 16.69
N THR A 155 41.50 -33.59 16.14
CA THR A 155 41.40 -33.87 14.71
C THR A 155 39.98 -34.26 14.29
N LEU A 156 39.69 -34.15 12.99
CA LEU A 156 38.40 -34.58 12.44
C LEU A 156 38.18 -36.11 12.51
N LEU A 157 39.22 -36.90 12.79
CA LEU A 157 39.20 -38.35 12.92
C LEU A 157 39.06 -38.83 14.38
N ASP A 158 39.07 -37.92 15.37
CA ASP A 158 39.00 -38.30 16.78
C ASP A 158 37.59 -38.73 17.20
N GLU A 159 37.32 -40.04 17.13
CA GLU A 159 36.02 -40.61 17.51
C GLU A 159 35.74 -40.56 19.02
N GLY A 160 36.80 -40.47 19.85
CA GLY A 160 36.71 -40.44 21.32
C GLY A 160 36.63 -39.05 21.93
N ASP A 161 36.93 -37.99 21.16
CA ASP A 161 36.87 -36.61 21.64
C ASP A 161 35.49 -36.00 21.34
N THR A 162 34.77 -35.68 22.41
CA THR A 162 33.43 -35.09 22.31
C THR A 162 33.47 -33.73 21.61
N LEU A 163 34.54 -32.95 21.80
CA LEU A 163 34.69 -31.64 21.15
C LEU A 163 34.84 -31.81 19.63
N SER A 164 35.75 -32.67 19.18
CA SER A 164 35.93 -33.01 17.77
C SER A 164 34.65 -33.53 17.11
N VAL A 165 33.97 -34.50 17.71
CA VAL A 165 32.72 -35.07 17.15
C VAL A 165 31.64 -34.00 17.00
N LEU A 166 31.44 -33.16 18.03
CA LEU A 166 30.41 -32.13 17.99
C LEU A 166 30.71 -31.04 16.95
N CYS A 167 31.95 -30.56 16.92
CA CYS A 167 32.33 -29.39 16.12
C CYS A 167 32.65 -29.69 14.66
N TYR A 168 33.22 -30.86 14.34
CA TYR A 168 33.49 -31.22 12.95
C TYR A 168 32.27 -31.81 12.23
N TRP A 169 31.45 -32.56 12.98
CA TRP A 169 30.36 -33.36 12.40
C TRP A 169 28.99 -32.86 12.86
N VAL A 170 28.61 -33.07 14.13
CA VAL A 170 27.22 -32.90 14.56
C VAL A 170 26.68 -31.49 14.28
N LEU A 171 27.33 -30.45 14.80
CA LEU A 171 26.84 -29.09 14.71
C LEU A 171 26.84 -28.56 13.25
N PRO A 172 27.90 -28.73 12.44
CA PRO A 172 27.84 -28.30 11.03
C PRO A 172 26.72 -28.95 10.22
N PHE A 173 26.48 -30.26 10.37
CA PHE A 173 25.41 -30.94 9.62
C PHE A 173 24.01 -30.58 10.15
N VAL A 174 23.86 -30.34 11.46
CA VAL A 174 22.60 -29.81 12.02
C VAL A 174 22.31 -28.43 11.44
N LEU A 175 23.29 -27.53 11.41
CA LEU A 175 23.14 -26.19 10.82
C LEU A 175 22.77 -26.25 9.33
N LEU A 176 23.43 -27.13 8.56
CA LEU A 176 23.12 -27.37 7.16
C LEU A 176 21.69 -27.90 6.97
N GLY A 177 21.29 -28.87 7.79
CA GLY A 177 19.95 -29.46 7.79
C GLY A 177 18.86 -28.43 8.12
N VAL A 178 19.08 -27.58 9.12
CA VAL A 178 18.17 -26.48 9.47
C VAL A 178 18.07 -25.47 8.33
N GLY A 179 19.20 -25.04 7.76
CA GLY A 179 19.22 -24.12 6.61
C GLY A 179 18.46 -24.67 5.39
N GLY A 180 18.64 -25.97 5.12
CA GLY A 180 17.92 -26.69 4.06
C GLY A 180 16.42 -26.80 4.33
N LEU A 181 16.03 -27.12 5.56
CA LEU A 181 14.63 -27.22 5.99
C LEU A 181 13.92 -25.86 5.84
N VAL A 182 14.50 -24.80 6.38
CA VAL A 182 13.95 -23.43 6.27
C VAL A 182 13.82 -23.02 4.81
N SER A 183 14.87 -23.24 4.00
CA SER A 183 14.84 -22.89 2.57
C SER A 183 13.81 -23.68 1.77
N GLY A 184 13.54 -24.93 2.15
CA GLY A 184 12.57 -25.79 1.48
C GLY A 184 11.13 -25.55 1.93
N MET A 185 10.91 -25.19 3.20
CA MET A 185 9.57 -24.98 3.78
C MET A 185 9.05 -23.56 3.57
N PHE A 186 9.93 -22.56 3.54
CA PHE A 186 9.52 -21.15 3.49
C PHE A 186 8.69 -20.79 2.24
N PRO A 187 9.10 -21.10 0.99
CA PRO A 187 8.32 -20.73 -0.18
C PRO A 187 6.87 -21.28 -0.19
N PRO A 188 6.62 -22.59 -0.02
CA PRO A 188 5.26 -23.12 -0.02
C PRO A 188 4.46 -22.68 1.21
N TRP A 189 5.11 -22.43 2.35
CA TRP A 189 4.45 -21.84 3.51
C TRP A 189 3.98 -20.41 3.21
N PHE A 190 4.86 -19.58 2.65
CA PHE A 190 4.58 -18.18 2.35
C PHE A 190 3.48 -18.08 1.30
N GLU A 191 3.56 -18.83 0.20
CA GLU A 191 2.53 -18.89 -0.83
C GLU A 191 1.16 -19.27 -0.23
N LYS A 192 1.12 -20.30 0.62
CA LYS A 192 -0.11 -20.71 1.30
C LYS A 192 -0.65 -19.62 2.22
N GLN A 193 0.20 -18.95 3.00
CA GLN A 193 -0.26 -17.91 3.93
C GLN A 193 -0.70 -16.63 3.20
N SER A 194 0.00 -16.21 2.16
CA SER A 194 -0.39 -15.08 1.32
C SER A 194 -1.74 -15.32 0.66
N ALA A 195 -1.98 -16.53 0.14
CA ALA A 195 -3.29 -16.89 -0.39
C ALA A 195 -4.43 -16.81 0.65
N LEU A 196 -4.14 -17.01 1.95
CA LEU A 196 -5.12 -16.81 3.01
C LEU A 196 -5.39 -15.33 3.30
N VAL A 197 -4.39 -14.47 3.13
CA VAL A 197 -4.57 -13.01 3.21
C VAL A 197 -5.48 -12.55 2.07
N ASP A 198 -5.20 -12.98 0.84
CA ASP A 198 -5.97 -12.61 -0.35
C ASP A 198 -7.40 -13.16 -0.28
N ALA A 199 -7.58 -14.44 0.07
CA ALA A 199 -8.89 -15.06 0.21
C ALA A 199 -9.74 -14.35 1.27
N ARG A 200 -9.13 -13.89 2.36
CA ARG A 200 -9.84 -13.09 3.37
C ARG A 200 -10.33 -11.77 2.80
N GLN A 201 -9.48 -11.04 2.07
CA GLN A 201 -9.86 -9.77 1.45
C GLN A 201 -11.01 -9.96 0.47
N ALA A 202 -11.01 -11.07 -0.28
CA ALA A 202 -12.10 -11.41 -1.18
C ALA A 202 -13.39 -11.83 -0.45
N ASP A 203 -13.29 -12.67 0.60
CA ASP A 203 -14.45 -13.10 1.41
C ASP A 203 -15.12 -11.93 2.14
N GLU A 204 -14.32 -10.94 2.57
CA GLU A 204 -14.78 -9.75 3.28
C GLU A 204 -15.11 -8.59 2.33
N ALA A 205 -15.03 -8.78 1.02
CA ALA A 205 -15.40 -7.77 0.02
C ALA A 205 -16.88 -7.40 0.20
N PRO A 206 -17.19 -6.17 0.63
CA PRO A 206 -18.52 -5.84 1.06
C PRO A 206 -19.43 -5.58 -0.15
N ALA A 207 -20.65 -6.12 -0.12
CA ALA A 207 -21.67 -5.84 -1.13
C ALA A 207 -22.51 -4.63 -0.73
N VAL A 208 -22.87 -3.79 -1.70
CA VAL A 208 -23.80 -2.67 -1.47
C VAL A 208 -25.15 -3.23 -1.01
N VAL A 209 -25.69 -2.67 0.07
CA VAL A 209 -26.99 -3.09 0.63
C VAL A 209 -28.02 -1.97 0.57
N ALA A 210 -29.29 -2.37 0.52
CA ALA A 210 -30.39 -1.43 0.71
C ALA A 210 -30.32 -0.81 2.10
N GLN A 211 -30.42 0.51 2.17
CA GLN A 211 -30.32 1.23 3.43
C GLN A 211 -31.60 1.06 4.25
N PRO A 212 -31.50 0.77 5.57
CA PRO A 212 -32.67 0.62 6.42
C PRO A 212 -33.40 1.96 6.58
N ALA A 213 -34.73 1.89 6.74
CA ALA A 213 -35.51 3.07 7.07
C ALA A 213 -35.09 3.62 8.45
N ALA A 214 -35.18 4.94 8.60
CA ALA A 214 -34.94 5.59 9.88
C ALA A 214 -35.86 5.00 10.96
N PRO A 215 -35.34 4.69 12.17
CA PRO A 215 -36.20 4.31 13.28
C PRO A 215 -37.16 5.46 13.61
N PRO A 216 -38.41 5.18 14.03
CA PRO A 216 -39.36 6.23 14.35
C PRO A 216 -38.86 7.03 15.55
N ASP A 217 -39.03 8.34 15.54
CA ASP A 217 -38.67 9.20 16.67
C ASP A 217 -39.32 8.69 17.97
N GLN A 218 -38.58 8.83 19.07
CA GLN A 218 -39.02 8.45 20.40
C GLN A 218 -38.88 9.66 21.32
N GLU A 219 -39.89 9.92 22.13
CA GLU A 219 -39.91 11.02 23.08
C GLU A 219 -40.06 10.50 24.50
N THR A 220 -39.30 11.08 25.43
CA THR A 220 -39.47 10.85 26.86
C THR A 220 -39.75 12.19 27.52
N PRO A 221 -40.86 12.34 28.27
CA PRO A 221 -41.16 13.58 28.99
C PRO A 221 -39.99 13.98 29.90
N GLY A 222 -39.53 15.24 29.79
CA GLY A 222 -38.39 15.73 30.55
C GLY A 222 -37.02 15.38 29.98
N LEU A 223 -36.93 14.68 28.84
CA LEU A 223 -35.69 14.40 28.12
C LEU A 223 -35.87 14.65 26.61
N ALA A 224 -35.19 15.65 26.06
CA ALA A 224 -35.21 15.96 24.63
C ALA A 224 -33.80 16.05 24.04
N VAL A 225 -33.71 15.72 22.75
CA VAL A 225 -32.51 15.96 21.94
C VAL A 225 -32.92 16.75 20.71
N GLU A 226 -32.31 17.91 20.54
CA GLU A 226 -32.53 18.82 19.42
C GLU A 226 -31.43 18.61 18.38
N VAL A 227 -31.84 18.21 17.18
CA VAL A 227 -30.99 18.02 16.00
C VAL A 227 -31.77 18.47 14.76
N PRO A 228 -31.11 18.91 13.69
CA PRO A 228 -31.80 19.25 12.46
C PRO A 228 -32.39 17.98 11.81
N ALA A 229 -33.54 18.11 11.14
CA ALA A 229 -34.12 16.99 10.39
C ALA A 229 -33.25 16.58 9.19
N VAL A 230 -32.59 17.55 8.56
CA VAL A 230 -31.71 17.36 7.40
C VAL A 230 -30.43 18.16 7.61
N SER A 231 -29.29 17.61 7.21
CA SER A 231 -27.99 18.27 7.30
C SER A 231 -27.13 17.92 6.08
N ARG A 232 -26.30 18.87 5.61
CA ARG A 232 -25.44 18.63 4.45
C ARG A 232 -24.23 17.76 4.80
N HIS A 233 -23.67 17.04 3.84
CA HIS A 233 -22.47 16.22 4.07
C HIS A 233 -21.27 16.98 4.62
N ASP A 234 -21.13 18.25 4.28
CA ASP A 234 -20.08 19.15 4.74
C ASP A 234 -20.51 20.07 5.89
N ASP A 235 -21.77 20.00 6.31
CA ASP A 235 -22.33 20.82 7.37
C ASP A 235 -22.51 19.95 8.63
N PRO A 236 -21.57 19.96 9.58
CA PRO A 236 -21.74 19.18 10.80
C PRO A 236 -22.92 19.72 11.61
N PHE A 237 -23.54 18.86 12.41
CA PHE A 237 -24.60 19.27 13.34
C PHE A 237 -24.22 18.85 14.76
N VAL A 238 -24.71 19.62 15.74
CA VAL A 238 -24.42 19.39 17.16
C VAL A 238 -25.73 19.12 17.90
N PRO A 239 -25.86 17.96 18.56
CA PRO A 239 -27.03 17.69 19.40
C PRO A 239 -27.08 18.63 20.60
N VAL A 240 -28.25 19.26 20.83
CA VAL A 240 -28.55 19.96 22.07
C VAL A 240 -29.43 19.06 22.92
N VAL A 241 -28.99 18.76 24.14
CA VAL A 241 -29.72 17.88 25.06
C VAL A 241 -30.41 18.73 26.11
N HIS A 242 -31.69 18.44 26.37
CA HIS A 242 -32.46 19.01 27.45
C HIS A 242 -32.87 17.91 28.43
N ALA A 243 -32.49 18.04 29.69
CA ALA A 243 -32.84 17.10 30.76
C ALA A 243 -32.88 17.81 32.12
N PRO A 244 -33.32 17.15 33.21
CA PRO A 244 -33.26 17.74 34.55
C PRO A 244 -31.82 18.15 34.91
N ALA A 245 -31.69 19.30 35.57
CA ALA A 245 -30.40 19.80 36.03
C ALA A 245 -29.70 18.76 36.95
N GLY A 246 -28.42 18.53 36.72
CA GLY A 246 -27.62 17.55 37.45
C GLY A 246 -27.81 16.10 36.98
N SER A 247 -28.64 15.84 35.96
CA SER A 247 -28.69 14.53 35.31
C SER A 247 -27.43 14.28 34.48
N ARG A 248 -26.98 13.02 34.46
CA ARG A 248 -25.96 12.53 33.52
C ARG A 248 -26.66 11.86 32.36
N VAL A 249 -26.45 12.38 31.15
CA VAL A 249 -27.07 11.87 29.92
C VAL A 249 -26.02 11.06 29.15
N ARG A 250 -26.37 9.84 28.77
CA ARG A 250 -25.63 9.07 27.77
C ARG A 250 -26.18 9.41 26.39
N LEU A 251 -25.33 9.96 25.52
CA LEU A 251 -25.65 10.33 24.15
C LEU A 251 -24.92 9.38 23.19
N THR A 252 -25.67 8.74 22.30
CA THR A 252 -25.11 7.89 21.25
C THR A 252 -25.59 8.35 19.89
N ALA A 253 -24.71 8.45 18.90
CA ALA A 253 -25.11 8.61 17.50
C ALA A 253 -24.72 7.35 16.72
N THR A 254 -25.64 6.84 15.91
CA THR A 254 -25.42 5.62 15.11
C THR A 254 -25.74 5.84 13.65
N ALA A 255 -24.97 5.21 12.78
CA ALA A 255 -25.20 5.19 11.34
C ALA A 255 -24.82 3.84 10.73
N ALA A 256 -25.29 3.61 9.51
CA ALA A 256 -24.84 2.51 8.65
C ALA A 256 -24.07 3.08 7.45
N ASP A 257 -23.00 2.41 7.05
CA ASP A 257 -22.31 2.72 5.81
C ASP A 257 -23.01 2.07 4.58
N LEU A 258 -22.48 2.30 3.38
CA LEU A 258 -23.01 1.79 2.11
C LEU A 258 -23.23 0.27 2.11
N PHE A 259 -22.46 -0.44 2.93
CA PHE A 259 -22.46 -1.90 3.04
C PHE A 259 -23.26 -2.40 4.24
N GLY A 260 -23.98 -1.49 4.91
CA GLY A 260 -24.80 -1.79 6.08
C GLY A 260 -24.00 -1.95 7.37
N ARG A 261 -22.70 -1.61 7.36
CA ARG A 261 -21.87 -1.78 8.54
C ARG A 261 -22.16 -0.71 9.56
N ARG A 262 -22.28 -1.09 10.83
CA ARG A 262 -22.71 -0.18 11.90
C ARG A 262 -21.56 0.66 12.44
N TRP A 263 -21.79 1.96 12.57
CA TRP A 263 -20.90 2.94 13.17
C TRP A 263 -21.59 3.64 14.33
N ALA A 264 -20.87 3.90 15.41
CA ALA A 264 -21.44 4.53 16.59
C ALA A 264 -20.44 5.42 17.36
N SER A 265 -20.92 6.56 17.84
CA SER A 265 -20.26 7.35 18.88
C SER A 265 -21.01 7.21 20.21
N ASP A 266 -20.30 7.39 21.31
CA ASP A 266 -20.82 7.33 22.67
C ASP A 266 -20.15 8.43 23.49
N ALA A 267 -20.97 9.24 24.14
CA ALA A 267 -20.54 10.33 25.00
C ALA A 267 -21.43 10.41 26.24
N GLU A 268 -20.85 10.83 27.36
CA GLU A 268 -21.59 11.16 28.56
C GLU A 268 -21.50 12.66 28.82
N VAL A 269 -22.65 13.28 29.11
CA VAL A 269 -22.75 14.71 29.29
C VAL A 269 -23.52 15.02 30.56
N ASP A 270 -22.92 15.83 31.43
CA ASP A 270 -23.59 16.34 32.63
C ASP A 270 -24.43 17.57 32.28
N VAL A 271 -25.70 17.56 32.68
CA VAL A 271 -26.63 18.65 32.38
C VAL A 271 -26.47 19.75 33.43
N PRO A 272 -26.09 20.98 33.03
CA PRO A 272 -25.88 22.10 33.96
C PRO A 272 -27.20 22.61 34.55
N ALA A 273 -27.11 23.56 35.47
CA ALA A 273 -28.26 24.16 36.15
C ALA A 273 -29.29 24.81 35.19
N SER A 274 -28.88 25.17 33.96
CA SER A 274 -29.80 25.67 32.92
C SER A 274 -30.75 24.61 32.37
N GLY A 275 -30.51 23.32 32.62
CA GLY A 275 -31.32 22.21 32.09
C GLY A 275 -31.06 21.88 30.61
N SER A 276 -30.04 22.48 30.01
CA SER A 276 -29.65 22.21 28.62
C SER A 276 -28.14 22.24 28.44
N VAL A 277 -27.64 21.38 27.56
CA VAL A 277 -26.21 21.28 27.23
C VAL A 277 -26.03 20.93 25.76
N THR A 278 -25.11 21.63 25.11
CA THR A 278 -24.61 21.24 23.78
C THR A 278 -23.65 20.07 23.97
N ALA A 279 -24.03 18.91 23.48
CA ALA A 279 -23.30 17.68 23.74
C ALA A 279 -22.16 17.50 22.73
N GLY A 280 -20.96 17.91 23.14
CA GLY A 280 -19.71 17.81 22.36
C GLY A 280 -19.20 19.16 21.85
N THR A 281 -18.12 19.13 21.06
CA THR A 281 -17.73 20.26 20.20
C THR A 281 -18.40 20.13 18.82
N THR A 282 -18.33 21.18 17.98
CA THR A 282 -19.04 21.27 16.69
C THR A 282 -18.81 20.12 15.71
N ASP A 283 -17.79 19.28 15.93
CA ASP A 283 -17.28 18.33 14.96
C ASP A 283 -17.37 16.84 15.38
N ASP A 284 -17.68 16.60 16.65
CA ASP A 284 -17.39 15.33 17.32
C ASP A 284 -18.40 14.22 16.98
N THR A 285 -19.69 14.54 16.86
CA THR A 285 -20.76 13.53 16.78
C THR A 285 -20.59 12.53 15.63
N LEU A 286 -20.16 13.00 14.45
CA LEU A 286 -19.92 12.16 13.28
C LEU A 286 -18.48 11.66 13.20
N THR A 287 -17.52 12.52 13.53
CA THR A 287 -16.09 12.18 13.34
C THR A 287 -15.56 11.24 14.43
N ASP A 288 -16.20 11.20 15.60
CA ASP A 288 -15.95 10.24 16.68
C ASP A 288 -16.66 8.91 16.53
N MET A 289 -17.50 8.73 15.50
CA MET A 289 -18.10 7.43 15.25
C MET A 289 -17.02 6.39 15.00
N ARG A 290 -17.11 5.30 15.77
CA ARG A 290 -16.26 4.13 15.69
C ARG A 290 -16.97 3.02 14.95
N PHE A 291 -16.19 2.14 14.35
CA PHE A 291 -16.74 0.90 13.82
C PHE A 291 -17.34 0.08 14.97
N ALA A 292 -18.62 -0.26 14.86
CA ALA A 292 -19.43 -0.78 15.96
C ALA A 292 -20.15 -2.10 15.62
N GLN A 293 -19.73 -2.77 14.53
CA GLN A 293 -20.25 -4.08 14.14
C GLN A 293 -19.38 -5.19 14.74
N PRO A 294 -19.97 -6.13 15.52
CA PRO A 294 -19.24 -7.25 16.08
C PRO A 294 -18.78 -8.23 14.99
N ASP A 295 -17.73 -9.00 15.29
CA ASP A 295 -17.23 -10.12 14.49
C ASP A 295 -16.94 -9.77 13.02
N THR A 296 -16.65 -8.49 12.75
CA THR A 296 -16.39 -7.96 11.42
C THR A 296 -15.13 -7.11 11.48
N THR A 297 -14.26 -7.26 10.50
CA THR A 297 -13.06 -6.41 10.39
C THR A 297 -13.49 -4.98 10.11
N PRO A 298 -13.06 -3.99 10.90
CA PRO A 298 -13.29 -2.59 10.58
C PRO A 298 -12.63 -2.23 9.25
N ASP A 299 -13.23 -1.29 8.53
CA ASP A 299 -12.80 -0.85 7.21
C ASP A 299 -13.31 0.57 6.96
N LEU A 300 -12.86 1.25 5.91
CA LEU A 300 -13.20 2.64 5.63
C LEU A 300 -14.73 2.86 5.59
N PHE A 301 -15.21 3.88 6.30
CA PHE A 301 -16.62 4.30 6.19
C PHE A 301 -16.91 4.82 4.78
N VAL A 302 -17.84 4.19 4.06
CA VAL A 302 -18.32 4.68 2.76
C VAL A 302 -19.76 5.17 2.94
N PRO A 303 -20.07 6.46 2.74
CA PRO A 303 -21.44 6.94 2.90
C PRO A 303 -22.38 6.28 1.88
N PRO A 304 -23.60 5.88 2.29
CA PRO A 304 -24.64 5.47 1.35
C PRO A 304 -25.00 6.58 0.34
N PRO A 305 -25.64 6.23 -0.81
CA PRO A 305 -26.22 7.22 -1.70
C PRO A 305 -27.32 8.00 -0.97
N ASP A 306 -27.38 9.30 -1.22
CA ASP A 306 -28.18 10.24 -0.45
C ASP A 306 -29.68 9.93 -0.39
N PRO A 307 -30.35 10.16 0.78
CA PRO A 307 -29.76 10.54 2.07
C PRO A 307 -29.32 9.32 2.91
N TRP A 308 -28.22 9.45 3.67
CA TRP A 308 -27.86 8.48 4.71
C TRP A 308 -28.30 8.93 6.11
N GLN A 309 -28.63 7.98 6.98
CA GLN A 309 -29.34 8.26 8.23
C GLN A 309 -28.38 8.25 9.43
N VAL A 310 -28.46 9.29 10.27
CA VAL A 310 -27.76 9.37 11.56
C VAL A 310 -28.79 9.45 12.67
N THR A 311 -28.89 8.39 13.48
CA THR A 311 -29.82 8.36 14.62
C THR A 311 -29.10 8.77 15.89
N VAL A 312 -29.56 9.83 16.52
CA VAL A 312 -29.07 10.34 17.80
C VAL A 312 -30.02 9.92 18.90
N THR A 313 -29.50 9.26 19.92
CA THR A 313 -30.26 8.75 21.06
C THR A 313 -29.65 9.32 22.35
N ALA A 314 -30.48 9.94 23.18
CA ALA A 314 -30.11 10.39 24.51
C ALA A 314 -30.88 9.57 25.55
N SER A 315 -30.19 9.05 26.57
CA SER A 315 -30.79 8.28 27.66
C SER A 315 -30.30 8.77 29.02
N VAL A 316 -31.20 8.78 29.99
CA VAL A 316 -30.91 9.07 31.40
C VAL A 316 -31.44 7.93 32.25
N ASP A 317 -30.58 7.37 33.10
CA ASP A 317 -30.94 6.27 34.00
C ASP A 317 -32.13 6.67 34.90
N GLY A 318 -33.17 5.83 34.92
CA GLY A 318 -34.40 6.07 35.68
C GLY A 318 -35.39 7.08 35.07
N LEU A 319 -35.01 7.82 34.02
CA LEU A 319 -35.90 8.74 33.31
C LEU A 319 -36.40 8.17 31.97
N GLY A 320 -35.51 7.57 31.18
CA GLY A 320 -35.86 6.96 29.90
C GLY A 320 -34.96 7.40 28.74
N THR A 321 -35.48 7.28 27.52
CA THR A 321 -34.72 7.46 26.27
C THR A 321 -35.50 8.29 25.25
N THR A 322 -34.85 9.28 24.65
CA THR A 322 -35.35 10.03 23.49
C THR A 322 -34.45 9.77 22.29
N ARG A 323 -35.01 9.76 21.08
CA ARG A 323 -34.21 9.62 19.85
C ARG A 323 -34.77 10.45 18.71
N ARG A 324 -33.85 10.91 17.85
CA ARG A 324 -34.12 11.65 16.62
C ARG A 324 -33.20 11.15 15.50
N THR A 325 -33.66 11.22 14.26
CA THR A 325 -32.84 10.89 13.10
C THR A 325 -32.60 12.11 12.21
N VAL A 326 -31.34 12.30 11.84
CA VAL A 326 -30.89 13.32 10.88
C VAL A 326 -30.66 12.65 9.52
N ALA A 327 -31.33 13.14 8.49
CA ALA A 327 -31.06 12.74 7.10
C ALA A 327 -29.88 13.56 6.54
N ARG A 328 -28.76 12.90 6.31
CA ARG A 328 -27.55 13.50 5.72
C ARG A 328 -27.67 13.45 4.20
N SER A 329 -27.70 14.61 3.55
CA SER A 329 -27.88 14.72 2.10
C SER A 329 -27.02 15.81 1.48
N ALA A 330 -26.93 15.89 0.15
CA ALA A 330 -26.37 17.06 -0.54
C ALA A 330 -27.18 18.35 -0.35
N GLY A 331 -28.44 18.24 0.09
CA GLY A 331 -29.40 19.34 0.14
C GLY A 331 -30.38 19.33 -1.04
N PRO A 332 -31.48 20.11 -0.95
CA PRO A 332 -32.53 20.13 -1.97
C PRO A 332 -32.11 20.90 -3.23
N GLY A 333 -32.80 20.64 -4.35
CA GLY A 333 -32.70 21.45 -5.58
C GLY A 333 -31.53 21.10 -6.51
N LEU A 334 -30.84 19.99 -6.26
CA LEU A 334 -29.81 19.46 -7.16
C LEU A 334 -30.40 18.47 -8.15
N ARG A 335 -29.86 18.47 -9.37
CA ARG A 335 -30.20 17.51 -10.42
C ARG A 335 -28.97 16.65 -10.72
N ALA A 336 -29.09 15.34 -10.53
CA ALA A 336 -28.06 14.36 -10.87
C ALA A 336 -28.47 13.61 -12.15
N VAL A 337 -27.58 13.57 -13.13
CA VAL A 337 -27.82 12.93 -14.43
C VAL A 337 -26.62 12.07 -14.79
N ALA A 338 -26.88 10.80 -15.10
CA ALA A 338 -25.88 9.92 -15.68
C ALA A 338 -25.44 10.45 -17.04
N VAL A 339 -24.14 10.50 -17.28
CA VAL A 339 -23.54 10.97 -18.53
C VAL A 339 -22.56 9.95 -19.06
N ASP A 340 -22.38 9.93 -20.38
CA ASP A 340 -21.32 9.18 -21.04
C ASP A 340 -20.12 10.11 -21.26
N VAL A 341 -18.96 9.70 -20.76
CA VAL A 341 -17.68 10.39 -20.84
C VAL A 341 -16.77 9.58 -21.77
N ASP A 342 -17.01 9.70 -23.08
CA ASP A 342 -16.21 9.01 -24.10
C ASP A 342 -16.23 7.48 -23.88
N GLY A 343 -17.45 6.93 -23.88
CA GLY A 343 -17.74 5.51 -23.70
C GLY A 343 -17.67 5.01 -22.26
N ARG A 344 -17.48 5.90 -21.28
CA ARG A 344 -17.37 5.57 -19.84
C ARG A 344 -18.46 6.25 -19.03
N PRO A 345 -18.99 5.62 -17.97
CA PRO A 345 -20.05 6.22 -17.18
C PRO A 345 -19.52 7.39 -16.33
N GLY A 346 -20.37 8.37 -16.08
CA GLY A 346 -20.13 9.43 -15.10
C GLY A 346 -21.44 9.99 -14.56
N LEU A 347 -21.34 10.87 -13.58
CA LEU A 347 -22.50 11.54 -12.98
C LEU A 347 -22.28 13.04 -12.97
N LEU A 348 -23.13 13.78 -13.69
CA LEU A 348 -23.18 15.23 -13.65
C LEU A 348 -24.22 15.66 -12.62
N VAL A 349 -23.79 16.41 -11.60
CA VAL A 349 -24.65 17.01 -10.60
C VAL A 349 -24.65 18.52 -10.78
N THR A 350 -25.83 19.12 -10.94
CA THR A 350 -25.97 20.56 -11.16
C THR A 350 -26.95 21.19 -10.18
N PRO A 351 -26.72 22.45 -9.78
CA PRO A 351 -27.76 23.27 -9.19
C PRO A 351 -28.88 23.53 -10.21
N ALA A 352 -29.99 24.11 -9.75
CA ALA A 352 -30.99 24.67 -10.66
C ALA A 352 -30.44 25.91 -11.40
N GLY A 353 -30.64 25.98 -12.71
CA GLY A 353 -30.21 27.09 -13.55
C GLY A 353 -29.17 26.68 -14.60
N SER A 354 -28.45 27.68 -15.12
CA SER A 354 -27.38 27.52 -16.12
C SER A 354 -26.28 28.56 -15.90
N GLY A 355 -25.14 28.39 -16.60
CA GLY A 355 -23.98 29.28 -16.48
C GLY A 355 -23.19 29.07 -15.18
N HIS A 356 -23.29 27.88 -14.59
CA HIS A 356 -22.55 27.52 -13.38
C HIS A 356 -21.06 27.34 -13.69
N PRO A 357 -20.14 27.75 -12.78
CA PRO A 357 -18.76 27.30 -12.87
C PRO A 357 -18.70 25.77 -12.80
N GLY A 358 -17.85 25.15 -13.61
CA GLY A 358 -17.76 23.70 -13.71
C GLY A 358 -16.56 23.12 -12.96
N VAL A 359 -16.73 21.92 -12.39
CA VAL A 359 -15.64 21.14 -11.78
C VAL A 359 -15.73 19.67 -12.21
N VAL A 360 -14.65 19.12 -12.76
CA VAL A 360 -14.54 17.67 -13.01
C VAL A 360 -13.79 17.02 -11.85
N CYS A 361 -14.33 15.95 -11.28
CA CYS A 361 -13.77 15.23 -10.14
C CYS A 361 -13.35 13.82 -10.56
N PHE A 362 -12.08 13.46 -10.30
CA PHE A 362 -11.50 12.16 -10.60
C PHE A 362 -11.06 11.42 -9.33
N GLY A 363 -11.46 10.16 -9.21
CA GLY A 363 -11.04 9.25 -8.14
C GLY A 363 -9.60 8.76 -8.28
N GLY A 364 -9.14 7.98 -7.31
CA GLY A 364 -7.84 7.35 -7.27
C GLY A 364 -7.79 6.02 -8.03
N SER A 365 -6.95 5.10 -7.54
CA SER A 365 -6.72 3.80 -8.17
C SER A 365 -7.89 2.81 -8.06
N GLU A 366 -8.95 3.17 -7.32
CA GLU A 366 -10.18 2.39 -7.28
C GLU A 366 -10.91 2.36 -8.65
N GLY A 367 -10.65 3.35 -9.51
CA GLY A 367 -11.38 3.50 -10.77
C GLY A 367 -12.84 3.90 -10.55
N GLY A 368 -13.66 3.75 -11.59
CA GLY A 368 -15.05 4.18 -11.57
C GLY A 368 -15.22 5.70 -11.40
N PHE A 369 -16.43 6.11 -11.04
CA PHE A 369 -16.78 7.50 -10.69
C PHE A 369 -17.45 7.61 -9.31
N GLU A 370 -17.80 6.47 -8.70
CA GLU A 370 -18.61 6.32 -7.50
C GLU A 370 -17.97 7.02 -6.30
N SER A 371 -16.63 6.93 -6.16
CA SER A 371 -15.89 7.60 -5.08
C SER A 371 -16.00 9.13 -5.13
N GLN A 372 -16.34 9.70 -6.29
CA GLN A 372 -16.47 11.14 -6.50
C GLN A 372 -17.92 11.64 -6.46
N VAL A 373 -18.91 10.76 -6.35
CA VAL A 373 -20.33 11.16 -6.32
C VAL A 373 -20.62 12.10 -5.15
N ALA A 374 -20.12 11.78 -3.95
CA ALA A 374 -20.30 12.64 -2.77
C ALA A 374 -19.62 14.01 -2.96
N HIS A 375 -18.43 14.05 -3.57
CA HIS A 375 -17.75 15.31 -3.90
C HIS A 375 -18.54 16.13 -4.92
N ALA A 376 -19.08 15.50 -5.97
CA ALA A 376 -19.88 16.19 -6.98
C ALA A 376 -21.17 16.79 -6.37
N HIS A 377 -21.85 16.04 -5.52
CA HIS A 377 -23.02 16.51 -4.78
C HIS A 377 -22.70 17.68 -3.85
N LEU A 378 -21.61 17.59 -3.08
CA LEU A 378 -21.14 18.66 -2.20
C LEU A 378 -20.83 19.93 -3.01
N LEU A 379 -20.03 19.81 -4.07
CA LEU A 379 -19.65 20.96 -4.89
C LEU A 379 -20.88 21.58 -5.60
N ALA A 380 -21.85 20.77 -6.02
CA ALA A 380 -23.12 21.26 -6.56
C ALA A 380 -23.96 22.00 -5.51
N ALA A 381 -23.97 21.55 -4.25
CA ALA A 381 -24.58 22.29 -3.16
C ALA A 381 -23.92 23.67 -2.92
N HIS A 382 -22.69 23.86 -3.39
CA HIS A 382 -21.95 25.14 -3.36
C HIS A 382 -22.00 25.92 -4.68
N GLY A 383 -22.88 25.55 -5.61
CA GLY A 383 -23.18 26.32 -6.82
C GLY A 383 -22.36 25.95 -8.06
N PHE A 384 -21.57 24.87 -8.00
CA PHE A 384 -20.80 24.36 -9.14
C PHE A 384 -21.59 23.31 -9.92
N ALA A 385 -21.43 23.26 -11.24
CA ALA A 385 -21.82 22.07 -11.99
C ALA A 385 -20.66 21.06 -11.92
N ALA A 386 -20.89 19.96 -11.21
CA ALA A 386 -19.83 19.02 -10.84
C ALA A 386 -20.00 17.68 -11.56
N LEU A 387 -18.96 17.23 -12.25
CA LEU A 387 -18.92 15.94 -12.94
C LEU A 387 -18.04 14.96 -12.18
N ALA A 388 -18.62 13.91 -11.61
CA ALA A 388 -17.88 12.72 -11.21
C ALA A 388 -17.53 11.91 -12.46
N ALA A 389 -16.25 11.92 -12.85
CA ALA A 389 -15.78 11.36 -14.12
C ALA A 389 -15.00 10.06 -13.94
N CYS A 390 -15.34 9.06 -14.74
CA CYS A 390 -14.61 7.81 -14.84
C CYS A 390 -13.45 7.92 -15.83
N TRP A 391 -12.21 7.83 -15.33
CA TRP A 391 -11.00 7.76 -16.17
C TRP A 391 -10.57 6.31 -16.47
N VAL A 392 -10.98 5.36 -15.63
CA VAL A 392 -10.86 3.92 -15.84
C VAL A 392 -12.04 3.22 -15.16
N PRO A 393 -12.79 2.33 -15.83
CA PRO A 393 -13.85 1.56 -15.18
C PRO A 393 -13.31 0.74 -13.99
N GLU A 394 -14.10 0.52 -12.94
CA GLU A 394 -13.69 -0.25 -11.76
C GLU A 394 -13.20 -1.66 -12.13
N ALA A 395 -13.91 -2.36 -13.01
CA ALA A 395 -13.52 -3.69 -13.49
C ALA A 395 -12.14 -3.70 -14.18
N ASP A 396 -11.84 -2.63 -14.92
CA ASP A 396 -10.55 -2.47 -15.61
C ASP A 396 -9.46 -2.09 -14.59
N ALA A 397 -9.77 -1.25 -13.60
CA ALA A 397 -8.84 -0.90 -12.53
C ALA A 397 -8.42 -2.12 -11.70
N VAL A 398 -9.36 -3.02 -11.41
CA VAL A 398 -9.11 -4.32 -10.75
C VAL A 398 -8.21 -5.22 -11.61
N ALA A 399 -8.38 -5.20 -12.93
CA ALA A 399 -7.50 -5.92 -13.86
C ALA A 399 -6.11 -5.28 -13.97
N GLY A 400 -6.04 -3.95 -13.81
CA GLY A 400 -4.81 -3.18 -13.71
C GLY A 400 -4.92 -1.77 -14.30
N ILE A 401 -4.20 -0.83 -13.71
CA ILE A 401 -3.96 0.52 -14.20
C ILE A 401 -2.63 0.52 -14.95
N ALA A 402 -2.68 0.26 -16.25
CA ALA A 402 -1.53 0.21 -17.12
C ALA A 402 -1.83 0.86 -18.47
N SER A 403 -0.89 1.67 -18.97
CA SER A 403 -0.94 2.33 -20.29
C SER A 403 -2.22 3.15 -20.52
N ILE A 404 -2.77 3.77 -19.48
CA ILE A 404 -4.02 4.50 -19.56
C ILE A 404 -3.83 5.84 -20.30
N PRO A 405 -4.64 6.13 -21.35
CA PRO A 405 -4.50 7.39 -22.09
C PRO A 405 -4.85 8.61 -21.23
N LEU A 406 -3.97 9.60 -21.19
CA LEU A 406 -4.18 10.86 -20.47
C LEU A 406 -5.32 11.70 -21.06
N GLU A 407 -5.63 11.51 -22.35
CA GLU A 407 -6.73 12.15 -23.06
C GLU A 407 -8.09 11.87 -22.39
N ARG A 408 -8.18 10.79 -21.62
CA ARG A 408 -9.37 10.46 -20.83
C ARG A 408 -9.75 11.54 -19.82
N PHE A 409 -8.77 12.25 -19.26
CA PHE A 409 -9.00 13.36 -18.33
C PHE A 409 -9.43 14.63 -19.08
N THR A 410 -8.75 14.99 -20.17
CA THR A 410 -9.05 16.21 -20.95
C THR A 410 -10.38 16.09 -21.68
N ALA A 411 -10.76 14.88 -22.12
CA ALA A 411 -12.09 14.59 -22.69
C ALA A 411 -13.22 14.89 -21.70
N ALA A 412 -13.07 14.53 -20.41
CA ALA A 412 -14.08 14.83 -19.40
C ALA A 412 -14.24 16.34 -19.15
N VAL A 413 -13.13 17.10 -19.17
CA VAL A 413 -13.17 18.57 -19.09
C VAL A 413 -13.91 19.16 -20.29
N ARG A 414 -13.59 18.72 -21.51
CA ARG A 414 -14.25 19.20 -22.75
C ARG A 414 -15.73 18.83 -22.77
N LEU A 415 -16.10 17.64 -22.28
CA LEU A 415 -17.48 17.24 -22.14
C LEU A 415 -18.23 18.17 -21.20
N LEU A 416 -17.66 18.48 -20.03
CA LEU A 416 -18.27 19.42 -19.08
C LEU A 416 -18.40 20.83 -19.69
N ALA A 417 -17.39 21.28 -20.44
CA ALA A 417 -17.42 22.56 -21.16
C ALA A 417 -18.60 22.66 -22.15
N GLY A 418 -19.00 21.55 -22.76
CA GLY A 418 -20.10 21.49 -23.72
C GLY A 418 -21.49 21.43 -23.09
N ARG A 419 -21.61 21.38 -21.76
CA ARG A 419 -22.90 21.25 -21.07
C ARG A 419 -23.63 22.59 -21.03
N PRO A 420 -24.95 22.64 -21.36
CA PRO A 420 -25.72 23.88 -21.33
C PRO A 420 -25.86 24.47 -19.93
N GLU A 421 -25.70 23.65 -18.89
CA GLU A 421 -25.73 24.09 -17.50
C GLU A 421 -24.45 24.85 -17.07
N VAL A 422 -23.37 24.78 -17.85
CA VAL A 422 -22.00 25.18 -17.47
C VAL A 422 -21.54 26.40 -18.25
N ASP A 423 -20.79 27.29 -17.58
CA ASP A 423 -20.00 28.33 -18.25
C ASP A 423 -18.63 27.74 -18.69
N PRO A 424 -18.37 27.59 -20.01
CA PRO A 424 -17.14 26.98 -20.51
C PRO A 424 -15.87 27.79 -20.19
N GLY A 425 -16.00 29.08 -19.83
CA GLY A 425 -14.86 29.91 -19.42
C GLY A 425 -14.47 29.75 -17.95
N ARG A 426 -15.25 28.99 -17.17
CA ARG A 426 -15.14 28.91 -15.70
C ARG A 426 -15.05 27.46 -15.22
N LEU A 427 -14.16 26.69 -15.83
CA LEU A 427 -13.95 25.28 -15.53
C LEU A 427 -12.72 25.06 -14.63
N THR A 428 -12.81 24.04 -13.81
CA THR A 428 -11.75 23.56 -12.92
C THR A 428 -11.76 22.03 -12.90
N ALA A 429 -10.72 21.43 -12.35
CA ALA A 429 -10.69 19.98 -12.17
C ALA A 429 -10.03 19.60 -10.84
N MET A 430 -10.45 18.47 -10.30
CA MET A 430 -9.97 17.90 -9.05
C MET A 430 -9.59 16.43 -9.27
N GLY A 431 -8.44 16.02 -8.76
CA GLY A 431 -8.01 14.63 -8.76
C GLY A 431 -7.55 14.20 -7.38
N VAL A 432 -7.73 12.90 -7.07
CA VAL A 432 -7.27 12.28 -5.83
C VAL A 432 -6.27 11.18 -6.14
N SER A 433 -5.15 11.11 -5.41
CA SER A 433 -4.18 10.03 -5.50
C SER A 433 -3.70 9.78 -6.95
N ARG A 434 -3.88 8.57 -7.49
CA ARG A 434 -3.57 8.24 -8.88
C ARG A 434 -4.30 9.12 -9.90
N GLY A 435 -5.53 9.55 -9.60
CA GLY A 435 -6.25 10.52 -10.42
C GLY A 435 -5.65 11.92 -10.37
N ALA A 436 -5.02 12.32 -9.26
CA ALA A 436 -4.29 13.58 -9.16
C ALA A 436 -3.01 13.56 -10.01
N GLU A 437 -2.28 12.44 -9.98
CA GLU A 437 -1.11 12.18 -10.85
C GLU A 437 -1.50 12.25 -12.34
N GLY A 438 -2.53 11.50 -12.74
CA GLY A 438 -3.04 11.48 -14.12
C GLY A 438 -3.58 12.83 -14.57
N LEU A 439 -4.33 13.54 -13.73
CA LEU A 439 -4.85 14.88 -14.04
C LEU A 439 -3.71 15.89 -14.26
N LEU A 440 -2.71 15.91 -13.36
CA LEU A 440 -1.55 16.80 -13.52
C LEU A 440 -0.80 16.48 -14.82
N ALA A 441 -0.54 15.20 -15.10
CA ALA A 441 0.11 14.75 -16.32
C ALA A 441 -0.68 15.14 -17.58
N ALA A 442 -1.99 14.95 -17.57
CA ALA A 442 -2.87 15.24 -18.70
C ALA A 442 -2.90 16.74 -19.05
N ILE A 443 -3.08 17.61 -18.04
CA ILE A 443 -3.08 19.06 -18.27
C ILE A 443 -1.69 19.56 -18.68
N ALA A 444 -0.62 18.93 -18.18
CA ALA A 444 0.73 19.27 -18.62
C ALA A 444 1.01 18.84 -20.07
N ALA A 445 0.45 17.70 -20.50
CA ALA A 445 0.55 17.20 -21.87
C ALA A 445 -0.27 18.03 -22.86
N GLU A 446 -1.45 18.51 -22.45
CA GLU A 446 -2.36 19.36 -23.23
C GLU A 446 -2.65 20.72 -22.54
N PRO A 447 -1.69 21.68 -22.50
CA PRO A 447 -1.83 22.94 -21.77
C PRO A 447 -2.99 23.85 -22.20
N ASP A 448 -3.51 23.66 -23.41
CA ASP A 448 -4.65 24.42 -23.96
C ASP A 448 -6.00 23.90 -23.45
N THR A 449 -6.02 22.86 -22.61
CA THR A 449 -7.24 22.39 -21.95
C THR A 449 -7.84 23.53 -21.12
N PRO A 450 -9.14 23.86 -21.26
CA PRO A 450 -9.72 25.08 -20.69
C PRO A 450 -9.99 24.93 -19.19
N VAL A 451 -8.94 24.84 -18.36
CA VAL A 451 -9.03 24.78 -16.90
C VAL A 451 -8.42 26.03 -16.26
N ARG A 452 -9.13 26.58 -15.27
CA ARG A 452 -8.78 27.81 -14.57
C ARG A 452 -8.09 27.55 -13.23
N GLY A 453 -8.08 26.30 -12.76
CA GLY A 453 -7.38 25.86 -11.56
C GLY A 453 -7.54 24.36 -11.35
N LEU A 454 -6.57 23.75 -10.67
CA LEU A 454 -6.59 22.33 -10.31
C LEU A 454 -6.54 22.15 -8.79
N VAL A 455 -7.31 21.19 -8.29
CA VAL A 455 -7.22 20.70 -6.90
C VAL A 455 -6.64 19.30 -6.93
N LEU A 456 -5.49 19.09 -6.31
CA LEU A 456 -4.80 17.81 -6.30
C LEU A 456 -4.66 17.31 -4.86
N VAL A 457 -5.42 16.26 -4.52
CA VAL A 457 -5.40 15.65 -3.18
C VAL A 457 -4.48 14.44 -3.18
N SER A 458 -3.53 14.44 -2.25
CA SER A 458 -2.44 13.48 -2.11
C SER A 458 -1.74 13.22 -3.45
N PRO A 459 -1.24 14.27 -4.13
CA PRO A 459 -0.66 14.15 -5.47
C PRO A 459 0.68 13.43 -5.46
N SER A 460 1.13 13.07 -6.66
CA SER A 460 2.49 12.61 -6.93
C SER A 460 3.24 13.62 -7.82
N SER A 461 4.54 13.81 -7.55
CA SER A 461 5.45 14.59 -8.40
C SER A 461 6.02 13.77 -9.56
N LEU A 462 5.88 12.44 -9.49
CA LEU A 462 6.33 11.48 -10.51
C LEU A 462 5.14 10.69 -11.08
N SER A 463 5.23 10.33 -12.34
CA SER A 463 4.48 9.24 -12.94
C SER A 463 5.05 7.93 -12.40
N TRP A 464 4.29 7.18 -11.60
CA TRP A 464 4.78 5.90 -11.11
C TRP A 464 4.46 4.76 -12.07
N GLN A 465 5.20 3.67 -11.91
CA GLN A 465 4.93 2.37 -12.52
C GLN A 465 3.45 1.98 -12.41
N ALA A 466 2.97 1.28 -13.43
CA ALA A 466 1.63 0.72 -13.47
C ALA A 466 1.34 -0.21 -12.27
N ILE A 467 0.06 -0.35 -11.96
CA ILE A 467 -0.47 -1.28 -10.97
C ILE A 467 -1.20 -2.38 -11.74
N GLY A 468 -0.76 -3.62 -11.67
CA GLY A 468 -1.43 -4.76 -12.30
C GLY A 468 -2.45 -5.41 -11.36
N GLY A 469 -3.31 -6.26 -11.92
CA GLY A 469 -4.33 -6.98 -11.15
C GLY A 469 -3.73 -7.87 -10.06
N GLY A 470 -4.44 -7.97 -8.93
CA GLY A 470 -3.98 -8.73 -7.77
C GLY A 470 -2.73 -8.16 -7.09
N GLY A 471 -2.44 -6.85 -7.28
CA GLY A 471 -1.26 -6.21 -6.71
C GLY A 471 0.04 -6.47 -7.48
N GLU A 472 -0.05 -6.95 -8.73
CA GLU A 472 1.09 -7.09 -9.61
C GLU A 472 1.75 -5.72 -9.88
N ILE A 473 3.06 -5.70 -10.11
CA ILE A 473 3.80 -4.48 -10.46
C ILE A 473 4.44 -4.70 -11.84
N PRO A 474 3.68 -4.47 -12.92
CA PRO A 474 4.13 -4.70 -14.28
C PRO A 474 5.21 -3.69 -14.70
N ASP A 475 6.17 -4.14 -15.51
CA ASP A 475 7.22 -3.29 -16.12
C ASP A 475 6.64 -2.49 -17.29
N THR A 476 5.73 -1.55 -16.97
CA THR A 476 4.90 -0.82 -17.94
C THR A 476 4.51 0.54 -17.33
N PRO A 477 4.37 1.61 -18.13
CA PRO A 477 3.89 2.90 -17.62
C PRO A 477 2.44 2.83 -17.13
N SER A 478 2.09 3.66 -16.14
CA SER A 478 0.70 3.92 -15.80
C SER A 478 -0.05 4.63 -16.92
N TRP A 479 0.65 5.54 -17.63
CA TRP A 479 0.03 6.51 -18.54
C TRP A 479 0.59 6.47 -19.95
N THR A 480 -0.26 6.77 -20.93
CA THR A 480 0.15 7.08 -22.30
C THR A 480 -0.33 8.49 -22.69
N SER A 481 0.40 9.14 -23.57
CA SER A 481 0.00 10.40 -24.21
C SER A 481 0.22 10.27 -25.72
N ASN A 482 -0.83 10.49 -26.50
CA ASN A 482 -0.85 10.29 -27.95
C ASN A 482 -0.33 8.90 -28.37
N GLY A 483 -0.67 7.88 -27.57
CA GLY A 483 -0.23 6.50 -27.76
C GLY A 483 1.26 6.25 -27.47
N GLN A 484 1.98 7.22 -26.91
CA GLN A 484 3.37 7.05 -26.45
C GLN A 484 3.41 6.90 -24.94
N ASP A 485 4.34 6.09 -24.46
CA ASP A 485 4.57 5.88 -23.03
C ASP A 485 4.98 7.19 -22.36
N VAL A 486 4.28 7.55 -21.28
CA VAL A 486 4.76 8.60 -20.39
C VAL A 486 5.92 8.03 -19.56
N PRO A 487 7.06 8.72 -19.46
CA PRO A 487 8.15 8.30 -18.60
C PRO A 487 7.65 8.00 -17.19
N TRP A 488 8.14 6.93 -16.57
CA TRP A 488 7.61 6.45 -15.31
C TRP A 488 8.73 5.98 -14.36
N ARG A 489 8.39 5.91 -13.07
CA ARG A 489 9.30 5.49 -12.01
C ARG A 489 8.93 4.12 -11.44
N PRO A 490 9.85 3.14 -11.45
CA PRO A 490 9.65 1.88 -10.74
C PRO A 490 9.36 2.06 -9.26
N VAL A 491 8.51 1.19 -8.72
CA VAL A 491 8.23 1.09 -7.27
C VAL A 491 9.03 -0.10 -6.72
N PRO A 492 10.08 0.13 -5.89
CA PRO A 492 10.87 -0.92 -5.24
C PRO A 492 10.05 -1.79 -4.29
N SER A 493 9.30 -2.75 -4.83
CA SER A 493 8.40 -3.63 -4.08
C SER A 493 9.09 -4.57 -3.10
N GLY A 494 10.40 -4.78 -3.25
CA GLY A 494 11.24 -5.47 -2.29
C GLY A 494 11.16 -4.89 -0.89
N GLU A 495 10.96 -3.58 -0.76
CA GLU A 495 10.78 -2.87 0.52
C GLU A 495 9.53 -3.35 1.29
N LEU A 496 8.54 -3.90 0.58
CA LEU A 496 7.30 -4.39 1.19
C LEU A 496 7.41 -5.82 1.71
N MET A 497 8.45 -6.56 1.30
CA MET A 497 8.54 -7.99 1.56
C MET A 497 8.57 -8.35 3.04
N GLY A 498 9.22 -7.52 3.86
CA GLY A 498 9.22 -7.70 5.32
C GLY A 498 7.81 -7.61 5.92
N GLN A 499 6.99 -6.68 5.44
CA GLN A 499 5.60 -6.53 5.87
C GLN A 499 4.73 -7.71 5.39
N LEU A 500 4.92 -8.15 4.14
CA LEU A 500 4.18 -9.30 3.59
C LEU A 500 4.46 -10.58 4.39
N VAL A 501 5.74 -10.86 4.73
CA VAL A 501 6.12 -12.01 5.55
C VAL A 501 5.53 -11.89 6.97
N HIS A 502 5.52 -10.69 7.54
CA HIS A 502 4.89 -10.45 8.85
C HIS A 502 3.38 -10.73 8.81
N ASN A 503 2.66 -10.19 7.82
CA ASN A 503 1.22 -10.38 7.67
C ASN A 503 0.88 -11.86 7.42
N ALA A 504 1.68 -12.56 6.60
CA ALA A 504 1.56 -14.01 6.41
C ALA A 504 1.72 -14.79 7.73
N TRP A 505 2.57 -14.32 8.64
CA TRP A 505 2.76 -14.94 9.96
C TRP A 505 1.60 -14.66 10.93
N THR A 506 0.97 -13.49 10.85
CA THR A 506 -0.09 -13.08 11.78
C THR A 506 -1.51 -13.37 11.29
N VAL A 507 -1.70 -13.69 10.00
CA VAL A 507 -3.02 -13.81 9.36
C VAL A 507 -4.02 -14.67 10.15
N GLY A 508 -3.60 -15.81 10.70
CA GLY A 508 -4.46 -16.68 11.49
C GLY A 508 -4.97 -16.01 12.77
N ARG A 509 -4.08 -15.31 13.49
CA ARG A 509 -4.41 -14.54 14.70
C ARG A 509 -5.31 -13.36 14.35
N ASP A 510 -4.95 -12.61 13.31
CA ASP A 510 -5.67 -11.42 12.89
C ASP A 510 -7.09 -11.76 12.44
N ARG A 511 -7.28 -12.89 11.75
CA ARG A 511 -8.59 -13.41 11.37
C ARG A 511 -9.42 -13.77 12.60
N THR A 512 -8.87 -14.51 13.55
CA THR A 512 -9.61 -14.87 14.78
C THR A 512 -9.97 -13.68 15.65
N ALA A 513 -9.20 -12.59 15.56
CA ALA A 513 -9.41 -11.37 16.34
C ALA A 513 -10.16 -10.28 15.57
N HIS A 514 -10.62 -10.54 14.33
CA HIS A 514 -11.24 -9.56 13.44
C HIS A 514 -10.41 -8.27 13.27
N ARG A 515 -9.09 -8.42 13.18
CA ARG A 515 -8.13 -7.31 12.98
C ARG A 515 -7.65 -7.26 11.54
N PRO A 516 -7.46 -6.07 10.95
CA PRO A 516 -6.93 -5.97 9.60
C PRO A 516 -5.43 -6.31 9.57
N SER A 517 -5.01 -7.05 8.54
CA SER A 517 -3.59 -7.23 8.22
C SER A 517 -3.20 -6.14 7.23
N LEU A 518 -2.49 -5.12 7.72
CA LEU A 518 -2.27 -3.89 6.97
C LEU A 518 -0.94 -3.89 6.22
N LEU A 519 -0.96 -3.45 4.97
CA LEU A 519 0.20 -3.15 4.16
C LEU A 519 0.38 -1.63 4.06
N ARG A 520 1.59 -1.12 4.32
CA ARG A 520 1.95 0.29 4.11
C ARG A 520 2.81 0.37 2.87
N LEU A 521 2.38 1.12 1.86
CA LEU A 521 3.09 1.24 0.59
C LEU A 521 4.16 2.35 0.61
N ARG A 522 4.04 3.31 1.54
CA ARG A 522 4.94 4.46 1.66
C ARG A 522 6.43 4.10 1.56
N PRO A 523 6.96 3.07 2.27
CA PRO A 523 8.39 2.75 2.21
C PRO A 523 8.88 2.45 0.79
N ALA A 524 8.08 1.75 -0.02
CA ALA A 524 8.44 1.46 -1.40
C ALA A 524 8.44 2.72 -2.27
N TYR A 525 7.46 3.59 -2.13
CA TYR A 525 7.41 4.86 -2.86
C TYR A 525 8.51 5.84 -2.42
N GLU A 526 8.82 5.91 -1.13
CA GLU A 526 9.95 6.71 -0.61
C GLU A 526 11.28 6.20 -1.17
N ALA A 527 11.49 4.88 -1.18
CA ALA A 527 12.65 4.29 -1.83
C ALA A 527 12.70 4.69 -3.31
N GLY A 528 11.60 4.54 -4.05
CA GLY A 528 11.54 4.94 -5.47
C GLY A 528 11.85 6.43 -5.70
N LEU A 529 11.37 7.31 -4.83
CA LEU A 529 11.62 8.76 -4.89
C LEU A 529 13.10 9.10 -4.64
N ALA A 530 13.72 8.42 -3.66
CA ALA A 530 15.12 8.63 -3.32
C ALA A 530 16.11 8.27 -4.44
N HIS A 531 15.71 7.42 -5.41
CA HIS A 531 16.57 7.00 -6.51
C HIS A 531 16.67 8.03 -7.66
N GLY A 532 16.09 9.22 -7.54
CA GLY A 532 16.15 10.30 -8.55
C GLY A 532 14.78 10.70 -9.16
N THR A 533 14.80 11.42 -10.28
CA THR A 533 13.60 12.10 -10.83
C THR A 533 13.07 11.52 -12.14
N ASP A 534 13.42 10.27 -12.49
CA ASP A 534 12.83 9.62 -13.67
C ASP A 534 11.31 9.56 -13.51
N GLY A 535 10.57 9.83 -14.59
CA GLY A 535 9.12 9.94 -14.54
C GLY A 535 8.60 11.25 -13.92
N ALA A 536 9.43 12.26 -13.66
CA ALA A 536 8.97 13.55 -13.17
C ALA A 536 7.85 14.15 -14.05
N LEU A 537 6.75 14.55 -13.41
CA LEU A 537 5.65 15.20 -14.09
C LEU A 537 6.02 16.65 -14.40
N PRO A 538 5.80 17.13 -15.64
CA PRO A 538 6.19 18.48 -16.06
C PRO A 538 5.21 19.54 -15.56
N ALA A 539 5.13 19.70 -14.24
CA ALA A 539 4.17 20.56 -13.58
C ALA A 539 4.32 22.05 -13.98
N GLU A 540 5.51 22.48 -14.38
CA GLU A 540 5.80 23.81 -14.93
C GLU A 540 5.01 24.14 -16.20
N ARG A 541 4.52 23.12 -16.93
CA ARG A 541 3.71 23.30 -18.14
C ARG A 541 2.23 23.61 -17.85
N VAL A 542 1.76 23.41 -16.62
CA VAL A 542 0.36 23.68 -16.27
C VAL A 542 0.17 25.18 -15.98
N ALA A 543 -0.59 25.88 -16.81
CA ALA A 543 -0.66 27.35 -16.74
C ALA A 543 -1.58 27.90 -15.65
N CYS A 544 -2.53 27.10 -15.14
CA CYS A 544 -3.47 27.53 -14.11
C CYS A 544 -2.95 27.28 -12.69
N PRO A 545 -3.45 28.00 -11.66
CA PRO A 545 -3.09 27.76 -10.26
C PRO A 545 -3.40 26.34 -9.76
N LEU A 546 -2.61 25.85 -8.80
CA LEU A 546 -2.83 24.58 -8.11
C LEU A 546 -3.20 24.80 -6.63
N LEU A 547 -4.16 24.03 -6.12
CA LEU A 547 -4.31 23.74 -4.71
C LEU A 547 -3.87 22.29 -4.47
N LEU A 548 -2.74 22.11 -3.80
CA LEU A 548 -2.25 20.80 -3.37
C LEU A 548 -2.69 20.55 -1.93
N VAL A 549 -3.25 19.38 -1.66
CA VAL A 549 -3.65 18.96 -0.31
C VAL A 549 -2.97 17.64 0.01
N SER A 550 -2.30 17.52 1.15
CA SER A 550 -1.62 16.28 1.54
C SER A 550 -1.72 16.03 3.05
N GLY A 551 -1.61 14.76 3.46
CA GLY A 551 -1.44 14.37 4.86
C GLY A 551 0.03 14.10 5.18
N THR A 552 0.52 14.52 6.35
CA THR A 552 1.91 14.22 6.75
C THR A 552 2.12 12.77 7.19
N ASP A 553 1.03 12.08 7.56
CA ASP A 553 1.02 10.65 7.91
C ASP A 553 0.40 9.80 6.78
N ASP A 554 0.52 10.24 5.51
CA ASP A 554 0.18 9.42 4.36
C ASP A 554 0.99 8.12 4.38
N GLN A 555 0.33 6.95 4.38
CA GLN A 555 0.96 5.62 4.42
C GLN A 555 0.97 4.90 3.06
N VAL A 556 0.48 5.57 2.00
CA VAL A 556 0.51 5.06 0.62
C VAL A 556 1.75 5.59 -0.09
N TRP A 557 1.99 6.90 -0.09
CA TRP A 557 3.18 7.51 -0.68
C TRP A 557 3.53 8.85 0.00
N PRO A 558 4.74 9.41 -0.17
CA PRO A 558 5.13 10.67 0.49
C PRO A 558 4.51 11.91 -0.21
N ALA A 559 3.18 12.06 -0.13
CA ALA A 559 2.45 13.10 -0.85
C ALA A 559 2.83 14.54 -0.45
N THR A 560 3.25 14.75 0.80
CA THR A 560 3.64 16.08 1.30
C THR A 560 4.95 16.53 0.67
N GLU A 561 5.92 15.64 0.60
CA GLU A 561 7.21 15.83 -0.03
C GLU A 561 7.04 16.04 -1.54
N MET A 562 6.24 15.18 -2.19
CA MET A 562 5.93 15.29 -3.61
C MET A 562 5.17 16.58 -3.96
N SER A 563 4.28 17.07 -3.09
CA SER A 563 3.62 18.36 -3.27
C SER A 563 4.63 19.52 -3.26
N GLY A 564 5.61 19.48 -2.35
CA GLY A 564 6.71 20.44 -2.32
C GLY A 564 7.54 20.43 -3.61
N GLU A 565 7.83 19.26 -4.16
CA GLU A 565 8.54 19.13 -5.43
C GLU A 565 7.74 19.66 -6.64
N ILE A 566 6.41 19.51 -6.64
CA ILE A 566 5.54 20.10 -7.67
C ILE A 566 5.63 21.62 -7.64
N LEU A 567 5.50 22.23 -6.45
CA LEU A 567 5.55 23.69 -6.30
C LEU A 567 6.93 24.27 -6.62
N ALA A 568 8.01 23.57 -6.25
CA ALA A 568 9.37 23.97 -6.55
C ALA A 568 9.64 24.15 -8.07
N ARG A 569 8.89 23.44 -8.92
CA ARG A 569 8.98 23.57 -10.39
C ARG A 569 8.15 24.73 -10.96
N ARG A 570 7.15 25.22 -10.23
CA ARG A 570 6.12 26.12 -10.76
C ARG A 570 6.30 27.59 -10.37
N ALA A 571 6.82 27.88 -9.18
CA ALA A 571 7.09 29.24 -8.68
C ALA A 571 5.99 30.29 -9.00
N ARG A 572 4.70 29.92 -8.90
CA ARG A 572 3.56 30.83 -9.09
C ARG A 572 3.05 31.33 -7.73
N PRO A 573 2.66 32.61 -7.61
CA PRO A 573 2.16 33.16 -6.35
C PRO A 573 0.79 32.63 -5.94
N ASP A 574 0.00 32.16 -6.90
CA ASP A 574 -1.37 31.68 -6.68
C ASP A 574 -1.43 30.16 -6.42
N ASP A 575 -0.30 29.44 -6.47
CA ASP A 575 -0.26 28.04 -6.10
C ASP A 575 -0.26 27.91 -4.55
N GLU A 576 -1.04 26.97 -4.03
CA GLU A 576 -1.22 26.73 -2.59
C GLU A 576 -0.88 25.26 -2.27
N HIS A 577 -0.21 25.01 -1.14
CA HIS A 577 -0.07 23.67 -0.57
C HIS A 577 -0.51 23.67 0.89
N VAL A 578 -1.44 22.77 1.19
CA VAL A 578 -1.98 22.54 2.52
C VAL A 578 -1.56 21.15 2.98
N ALA A 579 -0.53 21.12 3.83
CA ALA A 579 -0.09 19.89 4.49
C ALA A 579 -0.79 19.75 5.84
N HIS A 580 -1.64 18.75 5.99
CA HIS A 580 -2.38 18.48 7.21
C HIS A 580 -1.58 17.58 8.17
N PRO A 581 -1.18 18.10 9.36
CA PRO A 581 -0.42 17.33 10.32
C PRO A 581 -1.20 16.12 10.82
N GLY A 582 -0.61 14.92 10.72
CA GLY A 582 -1.16 13.68 11.23
C GLY A 582 -2.36 13.13 10.46
N ALA A 583 -2.72 13.73 9.31
CA ALA A 583 -3.70 13.16 8.38
C ALA A 583 -3.03 12.20 7.41
N GLY A 584 -3.81 11.27 6.85
CA GLY A 584 -3.35 10.24 5.93
C GLY A 584 -3.55 10.57 4.47
N HIS A 585 -3.52 9.51 3.65
CA HIS A 585 -3.59 9.58 2.20
C HIS A 585 -4.94 10.08 1.68
N LEU A 586 -6.06 9.65 2.27
CA LEU A 586 -7.39 9.90 1.70
C LEU A 586 -8.13 11.02 2.45
N ILE A 587 -7.84 12.27 2.11
CA ILE A 587 -8.52 13.44 2.68
C ILE A 587 -9.77 13.75 1.86
N ARG A 588 -10.92 13.32 2.35
CA ARG A 588 -12.22 13.46 1.68
C ARG A 588 -12.89 14.79 1.99
N LEU A 589 -13.71 15.28 1.08
CA LEU A 589 -14.57 16.43 1.36
C LEU A 589 -15.77 15.98 2.20
N GLY A 590 -16.04 16.71 3.28
CA GLY A 590 -17.21 16.56 4.14
C GLY A 590 -16.87 16.08 5.56
N ALA A 591 -17.92 15.90 6.36
CA ALA A 591 -17.84 15.34 7.70
C ALA A 591 -18.27 13.88 7.67
N LEU A 592 -17.27 12.98 7.75
CA LEU A 592 -17.43 11.54 7.72
C LEU A 592 -16.73 10.90 8.94
N PRO A 593 -17.20 9.74 9.43
CA PRO A 593 -16.46 8.93 10.39
C PRO A 593 -15.01 8.66 9.95
N THR A 594 -14.08 8.70 10.91
CA THR A 594 -12.64 8.62 10.65
C THR A 594 -11.90 7.55 11.47
N ASP A 595 -12.60 6.61 12.11
CA ASP A 595 -11.98 5.59 12.96
C ASP A 595 -11.09 4.59 12.20
N ALA A 596 -11.54 4.10 11.04
CA ALA A 596 -10.75 3.25 10.16
C ALA A 596 -10.17 4.07 8.99
N GLN A 597 -8.84 4.16 8.93
CA GLN A 597 -8.07 4.80 7.85
C GLN A 597 -7.28 3.77 7.04
N TRP A 598 -7.99 2.77 6.55
CA TRP A 598 -7.50 1.70 5.70
C TRP A 598 -8.63 1.18 4.82
N THR A 599 -8.28 0.58 3.69
CA THR A 599 -9.25 -0.06 2.78
C THR A 599 -8.63 -1.30 2.16
N ALA A 600 -9.37 -2.42 2.10
CA ALA A 600 -8.90 -3.68 1.51
C ALA A 600 -7.49 -4.12 1.98
N GLY A 601 -7.17 -3.93 3.27
CA GLY A 601 -5.85 -4.26 3.84
C GLY A 601 -4.73 -3.27 3.51
N LEU A 602 -4.99 -2.19 2.78
CA LEU A 602 -4.06 -1.09 2.56
C LEU A 602 -4.21 -0.03 3.67
N ALA A 603 -3.12 0.29 4.36
CA ALA A 603 -3.09 1.41 5.30
C ALA A 603 -3.04 2.74 4.54
N LEU A 604 -4.01 3.62 4.80
CA LEU A 604 -4.04 4.98 4.26
C LEU A 604 -3.29 5.97 5.17
N GLY A 605 -3.20 5.64 6.47
CA GLY A 605 -2.60 6.51 7.47
C GLY A 605 -3.55 7.56 8.02
N GLY A 606 -3.11 8.32 9.00
CA GLY A 606 -3.89 9.38 9.62
C GLY A 606 -4.55 8.95 10.93
N GLY A 607 -4.31 9.73 11.99
CA GLY A 607 -5.03 9.56 13.25
C GLY A 607 -6.44 10.12 13.16
N ARG A 608 -7.44 9.49 13.81
CA ARG A 608 -8.87 9.87 13.76
C ARG A 608 -9.10 11.39 13.85
N THR A 609 -8.62 12.01 14.92
CA THR A 609 -8.82 13.46 15.17
C THR A 609 -8.14 14.33 14.10
N ALA A 610 -6.94 13.97 13.68
CA ALA A 610 -6.19 14.72 12.67
C ALA A 610 -6.85 14.58 11.29
N GLN A 611 -7.31 13.37 10.93
CA GLN A 611 -8.05 13.11 9.71
C GLN A 611 -9.36 13.89 9.68
N ALA A 612 -10.09 13.90 10.79
CA ALA A 612 -11.34 14.63 10.93
C ALA A 612 -11.15 16.14 10.69
N ALA A 613 -10.12 16.73 11.31
CA ALA A 613 -9.76 18.14 11.13
C ALA A 613 -9.34 18.43 9.68
N ALA A 614 -8.56 17.53 9.07
CA ALA A 614 -8.13 17.69 7.68
C ALA A 614 -9.28 17.69 6.69
N GLN A 615 -10.25 16.77 6.83
CA GLN A 615 -11.43 16.71 5.95
C GLN A 615 -12.26 17.99 6.00
N ARG A 616 -12.46 18.56 7.20
CA ARG A 616 -13.21 19.81 7.38
C ARG A 616 -12.53 21.02 6.76
N ASP A 617 -11.24 21.20 7.08
CA ASP A 617 -10.47 22.32 6.55
C ASP A 617 -10.31 22.19 5.02
N THR A 618 -10.10 20.99 4.49
CA THR A 618 -10.04 20.73 3.04
C THR A 618 -11.33 21.10 2.33
N SER A 619 -12.51 20.75 2.88
CA SER A 619 -13.80 21.14 2.30
C SER A 619 -13.94 22.64 2.08
N ALA A 620 -13.61 23.42 3.12
CA ALA A 620 -13.65 24.88 3.06
C ALA A 620 -12.65 25.42 2.02
N ARG A 621 -11.39 24.97 2.08
CA ARG A 621 -10.33 25.43 1.18
C ARG A 621 -10.58 25.11 -0.28
N VAL A 622 -11.02 23.89 -0.57
CA VAL A 622 -11.33 23.46 -1.95
C VAL A 622 -12.42 24.35 -2.51
N THR A 623 -13.51 24.56 -1.78
CA THR A 623 -14.62 25.35 -2.29
C THR A 623 -14.23 26.83 -2.46
N ASP A 624 -13.46 27.39 -1.53
CA ASP A 624 -12.93 28.75 -1.63
C ASP A 624 -11.98 28.92 -2.81
N PHE A 625 -11.05 27.98 -3.02
CA PHE A 625 -10.13 27.97 -4.16
C PHE A 625 -10.88 27.90 -5.48
N LEU A 626 -11.84 26.99 -5.61
CA LEU A 626 -12.66 26.85 -6.82
C LEU A 626 -13.45 28.14 -7.11
N ARG A 627 -14.00 28.82 -6.09
CA ARG A 627 -14.68 30.12 -6.26
C ARG A 627 -13.71 31.20 -6.75
N ARG A 628 -12.48 31.26 -6.22
CA ARG A 628 -11.46 32.22 -6.66
C ARG A 628 -11.00 31.94 -8.10
N ALA A 629 -10.67 30.69 -8.41
CA ALA A 629 -10.20 30.26 -9.73
C ALA A 629 -11.24 30.52 -10.83
N THR A 630 -12.53 30.38 -10.49
CA THR A 630 -13.66 30.58 -11.40
C THR A 630 -14.31 31.96 -11.28
N ALA A 631 -13.73 32.91 -10.55
CA ALA A 631 -14.26 34.26 -10.50
C ALA A 631 -14.22 34.91 -11.90
N ALA A 632 -15.30 35.61 -12.27
CA ALA A 632 -15.32 36.34 -13.54
C ALA A 632 -14.23 37.43 -13.53
N PRO A 633 -13.53 37.68 -14.65
CA PRO A 633 -12.63 38.82 -14.75
C PRO A 633 -13.40 40.09 -14.39
N ALA A 634 -12.82 40.95 -13.54
CA ALA A 634 -13.42 42.25 -13.26
C ALA A 634 -13.68 42.96 -14.59
N ARG A 635 -14.95 43.28 -14.90
CA ARG A 635 -15.28 44.09 -16.06
C ARG A 635 -14.51 45.39 -15.93
N THR A 636 -13.44 45.55 -16.71
CA THR A 636 -12.79 46.84 -16.91
C THR A 636 -13.87 47.75 -17.46
N ARG A 637 -14.34 48.69 -16.64
CA ARG A 637 -15.22 49.77 -17.09
C ARG A 637 -14.44 50.54 -18.15
N SER A 638 -14.79 50.33 -19.42
CA SER A 638 -14.37 51.18 -20.54
C SER A 638 -15.02 52.55 -20.41
#